data_AF-A0AA41XAN9-F1
#
_entry.id   AF-A0AA41XAN9-F1
#
_cell.length_a   1.000
_cell.length_b   1.000
_cell.length_c   1.000
_cell.angle_alpha   90.00
_cell.angle_beta   90.00
_cell.angle_gamma   90.00
#
_symmetry.space_group_name_H-M   'P 1'
#
loop_
_entity.id
_entity.type
_entity.pdbx_description
1 polymer ?
#
loop_
_entity_poly.entity_id
_entity_poly.type
_entity_poly.pdbx_seq_one_letter_code
_entity_poly.pdbx_strand_id
1 'polypeptide(L)'
;MKAATFLRAAAIAAACTLLLGASAMEPEAAAAGAARPFGTHPVVHPAGAAAAPGGVAAADAATAAAYDRWKAAYVRAGCGTGSYYVDASSSTAPGTRVVSEGQGYGMVITALMAGHDPQARTVFDGLFRYADAHPSATDPDLMAWNQSTSCASIPGNDSSATDGDLDIAFGLLLADTQWGSAGTIDYAGEALRIIAALKRSAINPQTFLPELGDWVSAESGYLYGTRTSDLMVDHFTAFENATGDVFWGQVARASSALVAELQETASPGTGLLPDFAVNTDTVPAPAPPGYLESPYDGDHNWNAVRTPWRLASSALLVGDAASRAATGRVSSWIIEATGGRPDRVRAGYELDGTPLQTYGDLAFTAQFGAGAMPDARRQGWVDAVWTAIRTAPAAGYYSDSLALQSMLLMSNNSWLPALEAPSGVQRIGGENRYAVSAAVSASTFAPGVATVYLASGAVFPDALSASAAAGAEGSPVLLTPRDAIPAHVSAELSRLAPDRIIVLGGPATVSEAVVSSLAPTGAEVVRIGGADRYAVSAAVSSRTFDDASPRVAYAASGQVFPDALSGSAAAGADGAPVLLVARDSVPAPIATELGRLDADSVLVLGGSNTVSASTFAALDRTAPATRVGGTDRYAVAAAVSARTFEPSRVRTVYVASGAVFPDALSASATAVANHAPVLLVTRDSVPAATAAELRRLAPSRIVVLGGTATVSDAVASSLAAFLAR
;
A
#
# COMPACT_ATOMS: atom_id res chain seq x y z
N MET A 1 -82.20 -19.96 20.74
CA MET A 1 -82.01 -21.03 19.72
C MET A 1 -80.51 -21.03 19.42
N LYS A 2 -79.71 -22.06 19.79
CA LYS A 2 -79.44 -23.31 19.01
C LYS A 2 -79.26 -23.02 17.52
N ALA A 3 -78.12 -23.27 16.84
CA ALA A 3 -76.77 -23.74 17.20
C ALA A 3 -75.76 -23.15 16.14
N ALA A 4 -74.47 -23.48 15.95
CA ALA A 4 -73.51 -24.48 16.46
C ALA A 4 -72.05 -23.92 16.26
N THR A 5 -71.00 -24.21 17.05
CA THR A 5 -70.12 -25.42 17.15
C THR A 5 -69.17 -25.65 15.97
N PHE A 6 -67.84 -25.84 16.09
CA PHE A 6 -66.76 -25.81 17.13
C PHE A 6 -65.42 -25.56 16.34
N LEU A 7 -64.25 -25.19 16.87
CA LEU A 7 -63.28 -25.99 17.66
C LEU A 7 -62.22 -25.03 18.26
N ARG A 8 -61.96 -25.06 19.58
CA ARG A 8 -60.85 -25.75 20.31
C ARG A 8 -59.45 -25.14 20.12
N ALA A 9 -58.62 -24.96 21.16
CA ALA A 9 -58.82 -25.15 22.60
C ALA A 9 -57.86 -24.25 23.42
N ALA A 10 -58.18 -24.02 24.69
CA ALA A 10 -57.41 -23.15 25.60
C ALA A 10 -56.32 -23.92 26.39
N ALA A 11 -55.36 -23.16 26.92
CA ALA A 11 -54.28 -23.62 27.79
C ALA A 11 -54.75 -23.97 29.22
N ILE A 12 -53.87 -24.62 30.00
CA ILE A 12 -53.51 -24.22 31.39
C ILE A 12 -52.20 -24.91 31.83
N ALA A 13 -51.44 -24.18 32.63
CA ALA A 13 -50.04 -24.35 33.03
C ALA A 13 -49.66 -25.61 33.85
N ALA A 14 -48.35 -25.94 33.85
CA ALA A 14 -47.52 -25.92 35.07
C ALA A 14 -46.01 -25.88 34.75
N ALA A 15 -45.23 -25.29 35.66
CA ALA A 15 -43.83 -24.89 35.57
C ALA A 15 -42.80 -25.95 35.11
N CYS A 16 -41.75 -25.48 34.42
CA CYS A 16 -40.40 -26.05 34.52
C CYS A 16 -39.34 -24.94 34.44
N THR A 17 -38.33 -25.02 35.29
CA THR A 17 -37.31 -23.97 35.50
C THR A 17 -36.28 -24.00 34.37
N LEU A 18 -36.11 -22.88 33.65
CA LEU A 18 -35.00 -22.69 32.71
C LEU A 18 -34.00 -21.69 33.29
N LEU A 19 -32.80 -22.17 33.61
CA LEU A 19 -31.65 -21.31 33.85
C LEU A 19 -31.26 -20.66 32.52
N LEU A 20 -31.67 -19.41 32.31
CA LEU A 20 -30.99 -18.55 31.37
C LEU A 20 -29.70 -18.08 32.04
N GLY A 21 -28.58 -18.67 31.61
CA GLY A 21 -27.27 -18.16 31.96
C GLY A 21 -27.14 -16.74 31.45
N ALA A 22 -26.90 -15.79 32.36
CA ALA A 22 -26.50 -14.46 31.97
C ALA A 22 -25.11 -14.54 31.31
N SER A 23 -25.07 -14.57 29.98
CA SER A 23 -23.87 -14.11 29.27
C SER A 23 -23.67 -12.66 29.68
N ALA A 24 -22.60 -12.38 30.42
CA ALA A 24 -22.15 -11.01 30.54
C ALA A 24 -21.89 -10.52 29.11
N MET A 25 -22.68 -9.54 28.65
CA MET A 25 -22.27 -8.75 27.50
C MET A 25 -20.93 -8.14 27.88
N GLU A 26 -19.90 -8.43 27.10
CA GLU A 26 -18.65 -7.66 27.19
C GLU A 26 -19.01 -6.19 26.98
N PRO A 27 -18.40 -5.26 27.74
CA PRO A 27 -18.69 -3.85 27.57
C PRO A 27 -18.27 -3.45 26.16
N GLU A 28 -19.23 -2.94 25.39
CA GLU A 28 -19.00 -2.32 24.10
C GLU A 28 -17.87 -1.29 24.26
N ALA A 29 -16.75 -1.51 23.54
CA ALA A 29 -15.55 -0.72 23.73
C ALA A 29 -15.87 0.75 23.46
N ALA A 30 -15.61 1.62 24.44
CA ALA A 30 -15.88 3.04 24.31
C ALA A 30 -15.20 3.57 23.04
N ALA A 31 -15.99 4.16 22.13
CA ALA A 31 -15.52 4.60 20.83
C ALA A 31 -14.28 5.48 20.99
N ALA A 32 -13.15 5.03 20.43
CA ALA A 32 -11.91 5.78 20.45
C ALA A 32 -12.13 7.17 19.83
N GLY A 33 -11.70 8.21 20.54
CA GLY A 33 -11.72 9.57 20.01
C GLY A 33 -10.79 9.71 18.80
N ALA A 34 -11.01 10.76 18.01
CA ALA A 34 -10.14 11.15 16.90
C ALA A 34 -8.66 11.18 17.34
N ALA A 35 -7.81 10.38 16.69
CA ALA A 35 -6.38 10.30 17.00
C ALA A 35 -5.57 11.50 16.49
N ARG A 36 -5.95 12.09 15.34
CA ARG A 36 -5.40 13.35 14.81
C ARG A 36 -6.52 14.38 14.63
N PRO A 37 -7.07 14.94 15.72
CA PRO A 37 -8.19 15.86 15.61
C PRO A 37 -7.81 17.13 14.83
N PHE A 38 -8.74 17.68 14.07
CA PHE A 38 -8.57 18.93 13.33
C PHE A 38 -7.94 20.03 14.18
N GLY A 39 -6.97 20.78 13.63
CA GLY A 39 -6.21 21.81 14.35
C GLY A 39 -5.00 21.29 15.15
N THR A 40 -4.64 19.99 15.08
CA THR A 40 -3.37 19.51 15.71
C THR A 40 -2.13 19.68 14.83
N HIS A 41 -2.27 19.99 13.54
CA HIS A 41 -1.17 20.22 12.59
C HIS A 41 -0.04 19.16 12.69
N PRO A 42 -0.35 17.87 12.49
CA PRO A 42 0.60 16.78 12.73
C PRO A 42 1.78 16.76 11.74
N VAL A 43 1.71 17.53 10.65
CA VAL A 43 2.76 17.66 9.65
C VAL A 43 3.49 18.99 9.81
N VAL A 44 4.82 18.91 9.87
CA VAL A 44 5.71 20.07 9.74
C VAL A 44 6.09 20.21 8.26
N HIS A 45 5.54 21.22 7.59
CA HIS A 45 5.89 21.50 6.20
C HIS A 45 7.40 21.77 6.02
N PRO A 46 7.99 21.44 4.84
CA PRO A 46 9.39 21.70 4.57
C PRO A 46 9.76 23.19 4.70
N ALA A 47 10.98 23.45 5.16
CA ALA A 47 11.50 24.79 5.34
C ALA A 47 11.36 25.64 4.06
N GLY A 48 10.86 26.86 4.21
CA GLY A 48 10.58 27.76 3.09
C GLY A 48 9.19 27.62 2.46
N ALA A 49 8.29 26.81 3.01
CA ALA A 49 6.86 26.89 2.72
C ALA A 49 6.22 28.18 3.30
N ALA A 50 5.11 28.61 2.70
CA ALA A 50 4.27 29.69 3.20
C ALA A 50 3.58 29.30 4.52
N ALA A 51 3.29 30.30 5.35
CA ALA A 51 2.59 30.14 6.61
C ALA A 51 1.06 30.15 6.40
N ALA A 52 0.34 29.53 7.35
CA ALA A 52 -1.12 29.54 7.39
C ALA A 52 -1.68 30.98 7.36
N PRO A 53 -2.55 31.35 6.39
CA PRO A 53 -2.99 32.73 6.19
C PRO A 53 -3.72 33.33 7.40
N GLY A 54 -3.26 34.51 7.83
CA GLY A 54 -3.76 35.17 9.04
C GLY A 54 -3.32 34.53 10.37
N GLY A 55 -2.47 33.49 10.31
CA GLY A 55 -2.03 32.71 11.46
C GLY A 55 -2.94 31.53 11.77
N VAL A 56 -2.35 30.46 12.31
CA VAL A 56 -2.94 29.13 12.55
C VAL A 56 -4.39 29.19 13.03
N ALA A 57 -4.65 29.76 14.22
CA ALA A 57 -6.00 29.78 14.81
C ALA A 57 -7.06 30.54 13.96
N ALA A 58 -6.66 31.52 13.15
CA ALA A 58 -7.56 32.20 12.23
C ALA A 58 -7.80 31.38 10.95
N ALA A 59 -6.79 30.62 10.51
CA ALA A 59 -6.89 29.69 9.40
C ALA A 59 -7.82 28.50 9.74
N ASP A 60 -7.66 27.93 10.94
CA ASP A 60 -8.48 26.83 11.47
C ASP A 60 -9.95 27.22 11.56
N ALA A 61 -10.25 28.34 12.24
CA ALA A 61 -11.61 28.82 12.43
C ALA A 61 -12.34 29.11 11.10
N ALA A 62 -11.61 29.57 10.08
CA ALA A 62 -12.17 29.81 8.76
C ALA A 62 -12.38 28.51 7.96
N THR A 63 -11.47 27.54 8.06
CA THR A 63 -11.59 26.21 7.43
C THR A 63 -12.72 25.41 8.04
N ALA A 64 -12.81 25.37 9.38
CA ALA A 64 -13.91 24.79 10.12
C ALA A 64 -15.27 25.38 9.70
N ALA A 65 -15.38 26.72 9.65
CA ALA A 65 -16.60 27.37 9.20
C ALA A 65 -16.91 27.12 7.72
N ALA A 66 -15.91 26.89 6.86
CA ALA A 66 -16.11 26.51 5.46
C ALA A 66 -16.63 25.07 5.35
N TYR A 67 -16.05 24.14 6.12
CA TYR A 67 -16.53 22.77 6.25
C TYR A 67 -17.98 22.70 6.74
N ASP A 68 -18.36 23.46 7.78
CA ASP A 68 -19.73 23.44 8.31
C ASP A 68 -20.76 23.83 7.23
N ARG A 69 -20.41 24.82 6.37
CA ARG A 69 -21.23 25.21 5.21
C ARG A 69 -21.25 24.13 4.14
N TRP A 70 -20.09 23.57 3.79
CA TRP A 70 -19.96 22.51 2.78
C TRP A 70 -20.73 21.24 3.17
N LYS A 71 -20.58 20.76 4.42
CA LYS A 71 -21.30 19.60 4.97
C LYS A 71 -22.81 19.84 4.91
N ALA A 72 -23.28 21.00 5.35
CA ALA A 72 -24.70 21.34 5.28
C ALA A 72 -25.21 21.44 3.82
N ALA A 73 -24.39 21.95 2.90
CA ALA A 73 -24.75 22.13 1.50
C ALA A 73 -24.76 20.82 0.69
N TYR A 74 -23.83 19.89 0.92
CA TYR A 74 -23.60 18.77 0.01
C TYR A 74 -23.70 17.38 0.65
N VAL A 75 -23.41 17.21 1.94
CA VAL A 75 -23.52 15.88 2.59
C VAL A 75 -24.98 15.56 2.90
N ARG A 76 -25.43 14.35 2.57
CA ARG A 76 -26.82 13.89 2.74
C ARG A 76 -26.87 12.48 3.32
N ALA A 77 -27.74 12.26 4.29
CA ALA A 77 -28.12 10.91 4.72
C ALA A 77 -29.23 10.38 3.79
N GLY A 78 -29.13 9.13 3.35
CA GLY A 78 -30.11 8.52 2.45
C GLY A 78 -29.53 7.35 1.66
N CYS A 79 -30.26 6.88 0.65
CA CYS A 79 -29.79 5.84 -0.28
C CYS A 79 -29.40 4.48 0.35
N GLY A 80 -29.74 4.24 1.61
CA GLY A 80 -29.39 3.03 2.35
C GLY A 80 -29.60 3.22 3.85
N THR A 81 -29.57 2.14 4.64
CA THR A 81 -29.73 2.24 6.09
C THR A 81 -28.49 2.90 6.70
N GLY A 82 -28.62 4.16 7.12
CA GLY A 82 -27.53 4.96 7.67
C GLY A 82 -26.45 5.36 6.67
N SER A 83 -26.65 5.12 5.36
CA SER A 83 -25.69 5.54 4.33
C SER A 83 -25.74 7.05 4.13
N TYR A 84 -24.62 7.62 3.70
CA TYR A 84 -24.47 9.03 3.38
C TYR A 84 -23.85 9.18 1.99
N TYR A 85 -24.15 10.27 1.31
CA TYR A 85 -23.57 10.60 0.01
C TYR A 85 -23.25 12.09 -0.10
N VAL A 86 -22.38 12.45 -1.04
CA VAL A 86 -22.16 13.84 -1.45
C VAL A 86 -23.04 14.16 -2.66
N ASP A 87 -23.93 15.14 -2.51
CA ASP A 87 -24.86 15.58 -3.55
C ASP A 87 -24.14 16.50 -4.53
N ALA A 88 -23.73 15.93 -5.66
CA ALA A 88 -23.02 16.61 -6.75
C ALA A 88 -23.97 17.29 -7.77
N SER A 89 -25.30 17.17 -7.58
CA SER A 89 -26.31 17.55 -8.60
C SER A 89 -26.31 19.02 -9.02
N SER A 90 -25.65 19.91 -8.28
CA SER A 90 -25.46 21.32 -8.68
C SER A 90 -24.41 21.50 -9.78
N SER A 91 -23.58 20.49 -10.04
CA SER A 91 -22.41 20.58 -10.95
C SER A 91 -22.34 19.41 -11.94
N THR A 92 -23.24 18.44 -11.87
CA THR A 92 -23.30 17.28 -12.79
C THR A 92 -24.43 17.43 -13.82
N ALA A 93 -24.43 16.58 -14.85
CA ALA A 93 -25.50 16.52 -15.84
C ALA A 93 -26.88 16.19 -15.21
N PRO A 94 -27.99 16.68 -15.77
CA PRO A 94 -29.33 16.40 -15.25
C PRO A 94 -29.62 14.89 -15.17
N GLY A 95 -29.97 14.42 -13.98
CA GLY A 95 -30.27 13.01 -13.71
C GLY A 95 -29.22 12.33 -12.80
N THR A 96 -27.95 12.75 -12.89
CA THR A 96 -26.90 12.41 -11.93
C THR A 96 -27.15 13.12 -10.60
N ARG A 97 -26.86 12.43 -9.49
CA ARG A 97 -26.87 12.98 -8.14
C ARG A 97 -25.52 12.81 -7.43
N VAL A 98 -24.87 11.68 -7.63
CA VAL A 98 -23.58 11.36 -6.98
C VAL A 98 -22.61 10.91 -8.06
N VAL A 99 -21.35 11.29 -7.89
CA VAL A 99 -20.22 10.76 -8.65
C VAL A 99 -19.16 10.26 -7.66
N SER A 100 -18.36 9.26 -8.06
CA SER A 100 -17.33 8.68 -7.19
C SER A 100 -16.30 9.72 -6.72
N GLU A 101 -15.95 10.67 -7.59
CA GLU A 101 -15.14 11.86 -7.26
C GLU A 101 -15.65 12.56 -5.98
N GLY A 102 -16.92 12.96 -5.96
CA GLY A 102 -17.50 13.69 -4.82
C GLY A 102 -17.63 12.82 -3.57
N GLN A 103 -17.83 11.52 -3.75
CA GLN A 103 -17.83 10.57 -2.65
C GLN A 103 -16.43 10.46 -2.01
N GLY A 104 -15.38 10.36 -2.83
CA GLY A 104 -13.98 10.40 -2.40
C GLY A 104 -13.61 11.70 -1.70
N TYR A 105 -13.93 12.85 -2.29
CA TYR A 105 -13.75 14.16 -1.65
C TYR A 105 -14.42 14.21 -0.28
N GLY A 106 -15.66 13.73 -0.18
CA GLY A 106 -16.40 13.68 1.08
C GLY A 106 -15.73 12.81 2.13
N MET A 107 -15.17 11.66 1.74
CA MET A 107 -14.44 10.77 2.65
C MET A 107 -13.15 11.42 3.16
N VAL A 108 -12.32 11.98 2.27
CA VAL A 108 -11.08 12.70 2.63
C VAL A 108 -11.37 13.89 3.55
N ILE A 109 -12.29 14.77 3.15
CA ILE A 109 -12.67 15.96 3.93
C ILE A 109 -13.21 15.57 5.31
N THR A 110 -14.08 14.56 5.39
CA THR A 110 -14.70 14.14 6.66
C THR A 110 -13.68 13.52 7.62
N ALA A 111 -12.72 12.74 7.12
CA ALA A 111 -11.64 12.19 7.94
C ALA A 111 -10.73 13.30 8.51
N LEU A 112 -10.32 14.27 7.69
CA LEU A 112 -9.48 15.40 8.11
C LEU A 112 -10.17 16.36 9.10
N MET A 113 -11.50 16.48 9.02
CA MET A 113 -12.31 17.37 9.88
C MET A 113 -12.79 16.72 11.19
N ALA A 114 -12.44 15.45 11.41
CA ALA A 114 -12.74 14.74 12.65
C ALA A 114 -12.11 15.43 13.87
N GLY A 115 -12.86 15.56 14.96
CA GLY A 115 -12.46 16.32 16.15
C GLY A 115 -13.00 17.76 16.17
N HIS A 116 -13.13 18.42 15.01
CA HIS A 116 -14.04 19.57 14.87
C HIS A 116 -15.48 19.07 14.72
N ASP A 117 -15.73 18.16 13.79
CA ASP A 117 -17.03 17.50 13.66
C ASP A 117 -17.14 16.29 14.61
N PRO A 118 -18.01 16.32 15.63
CA PRO A 118 -18.25 15.16 16.49
C PRO A 118 -18.97 14.01 15.77
N GLN A 119 -19.57 14.26 14.59
CA GLN A 119 -20.21 13.23 13.77
C GLN A 119 -19.30 12.67 12.67
N ALA A 120 -18.04 13.09 12.58
CA ALA A 120 -17.17 12.78 11.44
C ALA A 120 -17.11 11.27 11.15
N ARG A 121 -16.90 10.44 12.18
CA ARG A 121 -16.87 8.97 12.02
C ARG A 121 -18.19 8.43 11.47
N THR A 122 -19.33 8.83 12.04
CA THR A 122 -20.66 8.38 11.59
C THR A 122 -20.96 8.80 10.13
N VAL A 123 -20.54 10.00 9.74
CA VAL A 123 -20.67 10.49 8.36
C VAL A 123 -19.74 9.72 7.43
N PHE A 124 -18.48 9.53 7.81
CA PHE A 124 -17.49 8.76 7.04
C PHE A 124 -17.93 7.31 6.84
N ASP A 125 -18.32 6.61 7.90
CA ASP A 125 -18.86 5.24 7.85
C ASP A 125 -20.10 5.16 6.96
N GLY A 126 -20.88 6.25 6.91
CA GLY A 126 -22.02 6.41 6.01
C GLY A 126 -21.63 6.59 4.55
N LEU A 127 -20.61 7.41 4.28
CA LEU A 127 -20.06 7.66 2.95
C LEU A 127 -19.44 6.39 2.37
N PHE A 128 -18.64 5.66 3.16
CA PHE A 128 -18.06 4.39 2.74
C PHE A 128 -19.15 3.36 2.43
N ARG A 129 -20.17 3.19 3.29
CA ARG A 129 -21.30 2.26 3.03
C ARG A 129 -22.21 2.68 1.88
N TYR A 130 -22.05 3.89 1.33
CA TYR A 130 -22.66 4.22 0.04
C TYR A 130 -21.74 3.80 -1.11
N ALA A 131 -20.43 4.05 -1.03
CA ALA A 131 -19.47 3.61 -2.05
C ALA A 131 -19.49 2.08 -2.23
N ASP A 132 -19.38 1.34 -1.14
CA ASP A 132 -19.44 -0.13 -1.07
C ASP A 132 -20.76 -0.72 -1.62
N ALA A 133 -21.87 0.03 -1.51
CA ALA A 133 -23.17 -0.37 -2.06
C ALA A 133 -23.34 -0.07 -3.56
N HIS A 134 -22.36 0.59 -4.20
CA HIS A 134 -22.37 0.93 -5.63
C HIS A 134 -21.08 0.43 -6.31
N PRO A 135 -20.82 -0.89 -6.30
CA PRO A 135 -19.65 -1.46 -6.98
C PRO A 135 -19.69 -1.15 -8.48
N SER A 136 -18.52 -0.99 -9.07
CA SER A 136 -18.36 -0.84 -10.51
C SER A 136 -18.80 -2.10 -11.25
N ALA A 137 -19.33 -1.92 -12.46
CA ALA A 137 -19.71 -2.98 -13.37
C ALA A 137 -18.50 -3.75 -13.95
N THR A 138 -17.28 -3.19 -13.88
CA THR A 138 -16.06 -3.82 -14.38
C THR A 138 -15.27 -4.52 -13.26
N ASP A 139 -14.73 -3.77 -12.30
CA ASP A 139 -14.10 -4.31 -11.09
C ASP A 139 -14.99 -4.01 -9.87
N PRO A 140 -15.69 -5.02 -9.29
CA PRO A 140 -16.63 -4.79 -8.20
C PRO A 140 -15.98 -4.34 -6.90
N ASP A 141 -14.64 -4.31 -6.80
CA ASP A 141 -13.96 -3.70 -5.68
C ASP A 141 -13.90 -2.17 -5.74
N LEU A 142 -14.07 -1.57 -6.94
CA LEU A 142 -14.08 -0.13 -7.19
C LEU A 142 -15.51 0.44 -7.19
N MET A 143 -15.67 1.76 -7.10
CA MET A 143 -16.98 2.41 -7.09
C MET A 143 -17.45 2.78 -8.50
N ALA A 144 -18.69 2.42 -8.84
CA ALA A 144 -19.35 2.91 -10.05
C ALA A 144 -19.34 4.45 -10.07
N TRP A 145 -18.95 5.06 -11.19
CA TRP A 145 -18.60 6.49 -11.18
C TRP A 145 -19.79 7.44 -11.08
N ASN A 146 -21.02 6.98 -11.38
CA ASN A 146 -22.19 7.86 -11.51
C ASN A 146 -23.50 7.18 -11.04
N GLN A 147 -24.19 7.82 -10.10
CA GLN A 147 -25.50 7.40 -9.61
C GLN A 147 -26.59 8.42 -9.88
N SER A 148 -27.76 7.89 -10.23
CA SER A 148 -28.98 8.66 -10.49
C SER A 148 -29.62 9.26 -9.23
N THR A 149 -30.54 10.19 -9.44
CA THR A 149 -31.43 10.71 -8.37
C THR A 149 -32.31 9.66 -7.65
N SER A 150 -32.31 8.40 -8.12
CA SER A 150 -32.96 7.27 -7.44
C SER A 150 -32.03 6.44 -6.54
N CYS A 151 -30.77 6.87 -6.36
CA CYS A 151 -29.73 6.12 -5.64
C CYS A 151 -29.41 4.76 -6.30
N ALA A 152 -29.32 4.76 -7.63
CA ALA A 152 -28.91 3.59 -8.40
C ALA A 152 -27.83 4.01 -9.39
N SER A 153 -26.77 3.21 -9.52
CA SER A 153 -25.77 3.32 -10.59
C SER A 153 -26.47 3.35 -11.95
N ILE A 154 -25.99 4.20 -12.87
CA ILE A 154 -26.64 4.38 -14.17
C ILE A 154 -26.22 3.23 -15.10
N PRO A 155 -27.12 2.35 -15.56
CA PRO A 155 -26.71 1.15 -16.31
C PRO A 155 -26.00 1.47 -17.62
N GLY A 156 -24.84 0.84 -17.84
CA GLY A 156 -23.96 1.13 -18.99
C GLY A 156 -23.17 2.43 -18.84
N ASN A 157 -23.19 3.02 -17.65
CA ASN A 157 -22.39 4.17 -17.22
C ASN A 157 -22.02 4.00 -15.73
N ASP A 158 -21.72 2.75 -15.38
CA ASP A 158 -21.55 2.20 -14.04
C ASP A 158 -20.20 1.49 -13.85
N SER A 159 -19.25 1.66 -14.78
CA SER A 159 -17.82 1.43 -14.58
C SER A 159 -17.21 2.47 -13.60
N SER A 160 -15.94 2.32 -13.23
CA SER A 160 -15.28 3.22 -12.26
C SER A 160 -14.68 4.48 -12.89
N ALA A 161 -14.25 5.42 -12.04
CA ALA A 161 -13.43 6.58 -12.42
C ALA A 161 -12.31 6.76 -11.40
N THR A 162 -11.07 6.71 -11.89
CA THR A 162 -9.88 6.47 -11.07
C THR A 162 -9.66 7.49 -9.97
N ASP A 163 -9.89 8.79 -10.24
CA ASP A 163 -9.75 9.85 -9.23
C ASP A 163 -10.68 9.70 -8.03
N GLY A 164 -11.92 9.26 -8.24
CA GLY A 164 -12.84 8.92 -7.17
C GLY A 164 -12.34 7.76 -6.31
N ASP A 165 -11.91 6.67 -6.96
CA ASP A 165 -11.38 5.48 -6.27
C ASP A 165 -10.07 5.78 -5.50
N LEU A 166 -9.20 6.64 -6.04
CA LEU A 166 -7.98 7.12 -5.38
C LEU A 166 -8.28 7.87 -4.08
N ASP A 167 -9.20 8.85 -4.11
CA ASP A 167 -9.60 9.59 -2.90
C ASP A 167 -10.38 8.70 -1.90
N ILE A 168 -11.17 7.72 -2.37
CA ILE A 168 -11.87 6.74 -1.50
C ILE A 168 -10.83 5.89 -0.73
N ALA A 169 -9.86 5.30 -1.43
CA ALA A 169 -8.79 4.51 -0.83
C ALA A 169 -7.94 5.32 0.16
N PHE A 170 -7.56 6.55 -0.21
CA PHE A 170 -6.82 7.46 0.67
C PHE A 170 -7.65 7.89 1.88
N GLY A 171 -8.94 8.16 1.70
CA GLY A 171 -9.90 8.44 2.77
C GLY A 171 -9.99 7.31 3.79
N LEU A 172 -9.96 6.05 3.35
CA LEU A 172 -9.94 4.88 4.23
C LEU A 172 -8.63 4.75 5.02
N LEU A 173 -7.47 5.04 4.40
CA LEU A 173 -6.20 5.13 5.13
C LEU A 173 -6.19 6.27 6.17
N LEU A 174 -6.81 7.42 5.86
CA LEU A 174 -7.01 8.50 6.83
C LEU A 174 -7.91 8.03 7.98
N ALA A 175 -8.99 7.30 7.70
CA ALA A 175 -9.91 6.77 8.70
C ALA A 175 -9.27 5.72 9.63
N ASP A 176 -8.41 4.84 9.11
CA ASP A 176 -7.58 3.96 9.95
C ASP A 176 -6.68 4.77 10.87
N THR A 177 -5.93 5.75 10.33
CA THR A 177 -5.09 6.65 11.12
C THR A 177 -5.90 7.38 12.21
N GLN A 178 -7.17 7.70 11.94
CA GLN A 178 -8.00 8.55 12.79
C GLN A 178 -8.75 7.80 13.89
N TRP A 179 -9.20 6.57 13.62
CA TRP A 179 -10.13 5.84 14.47
C TRP A 179 -9.77 4.37 14.71
N GLY A 180 -8.79 3.85 13.97
CA GLY A 180 -8.36 2.45 13.98
C GLY A 180 -9.39 1.49 13.38
N SER A 181 -8.89 0.41 12.78
CA SER A 181 -9.70 -0.57 12.04
C SER A 181 -10.31 -1.70 12.88
N ALA A 182 -10.27 -1.60 14.22
CA ALA A 182 -10.92 -2.57 15.12
C ALA A 182 -12.44 -2.31 15.33
N GLY A 183 -13.06 -1.48 14.48
CA GLY A 183 -14.47 -1.08 14.57
C GLY A 183 -15.41 -1.96 13.74
N THR A 184 -16.58 -1.41 13.40
CA THR A 184 -17.56 -2.06 12.51
C THR A 184 -17.15 -2.07 11.03
N ILE A 185 -16.17 -1.24 10.66
CA ILE A 185 -15.53 -1.20 9.35
C ILE A 185 -14.03 -1.36 9.61
N ASP A 186 -13.40 -2.30 8.90
CA ASP A 186 -11.95 -2.49 8.87
C ASP A 186 -11.36 -1.52 7.84
N TYR A 187 -11.16 -0.26 8.22
CA TYR A 187 -10.75 0.78 7.28
C TYR A 187 -9.44 0.43 6.54
N ALA A 188 -8.49 -0.22 7.23
CA ALA A 188 -7.24 -0.70 6.65
C ALA A 188 -7.47 -1.85 5.67
N GLY A 189 -8.29 -2.85 6.03
CA GLY A 189 -8.66 -3.95 5.13
C GLY A 189 -9.36 -3.46 3.87
N GLU A 190 -10.32 -2.54 4.02
CA GLU A 190 -11.05 -1.94 2.89
C GLU A 190 -10.14 -1.04 2.03
N ALA A 191 -9.26 -0.25 2.65
CA ALA A 191 -8.25 0.51 1.90
C ALA A 191 -7.36 -0.42 1.06
N LEU A 192 -6.82 -1.48 1.67
CA LEU A 192 -5.95 -2.43 0.98
C LEU A 192 -6.67 -3.17 -0.16
N ARG A 193 -7.97 -3.47 0.00
CA ARG A 193 -8.82 -4.05 -1.04
C ARG A 193 -8.95 -3.12 -2.25
N ILE A 194 -9.32 -1.85 -2.03
CA ILE A 194 -9.48 -0.87 -3.11
C ILE A 194 -8.13 -0.50 -3.74
N ILE A 195 -7.04 -0.42 -2.97
CA ILE A 195 -5.68 -0.23 -3.50
C ILE A 195 -5.28 -1.40 -4.40
N ALA A 196 -5.56 -2.65 -4.00
CA ALA A 196 -5.31 -3.81 -4.85
C ALA A 196 -6.13 -3.78 -6.15
N ALA A 197 -7.36 -3.26 -6.11
CA ALA A 197 -8.23 -3.08 -7.28
C ALA A 197 -7.74 -1.98 -8.22
N LEU A 198 -7.37 -0.81 -7.68
CA LEU A 198 -6.71 0.25 -8.43
C LEU A 198 -5.48 -0.27 -9.19
N LYS A 199 -4.61 -1.05 -8.54
CA LYS A 199 -3.44 -1.67 -9.18
C LYS A 199 -3.80 -2.65 -10.30
N ARG A 200 -4.90 -3.41 -10.17
CA ARG A 200 -5.27 -4.44 -11.15
C ARG A 200 -6.05 -3.88 -12.35
N SER A 201 -6.82 -2.81 -12.15
CA SER A 201 -7.86 -2.36 -13.08
C SER A 201 -7.80 -0.89 -13.47
N ALA A 202 -7.04 -0.02 -12.76
CA ALA A 202 -7.06 1.43 -13.00
C ALA A 202 -5.67 2.09 -13.10
N ILE A 203 -4.59 1.29 -13.10
CA ILE A 203 -3.22 1.75 -13.34
C ILE A 203 -2.64 0.92 -14.48
N ASN A 204 -2.13 1.58 -15.52
CA ASN A 204 -1.50 0.91 -16.65
C ASN A 204 -0.18 0.24 -16.19
N PRO A 205 -0.02 -1.09 -16.30
CA PRO A 205 1.15 -1.80 -15.76
C PRO A 205 2.43 -1.63 -16.58
N GLN A 206 2.35 -1.00 -17.77
CA GLN A 206 3.52 -0.72 -18.62
C GLN A 206 4.05 0.70 -18.40
N THR A 207 3.16 1.70 -18.33
CA THR A 207 3.54 3.11 -18.15
C THR A 207 3.60 3.54 -16.67
N PHE A 208 3.00 2.74 -15.76
CA PHE A 208 2.79 3.07 -14.35
C PHE A 208 2.00 4.37 -14.14
N LEU A 209 1.10 4.71 -15.08
CA LEU A 209 0.25 5.89 -14.98
C LEU A 209 -1.21 5.50 -14.71
N PRO A 210 -2.00 6.37 -14.03
CA PRO A 210 -3.42 6.16 -13.87
C PRO A 210 -4.14 6.11 -15.22
N GLU A 211 -4.97 5.09 -15.39
CA GLU A 211 -5.95 5.02 -16.47
C GLU A 211 -7.18 5.87 -16.09
N LEU A 212 -8.09 6.10 -17.04
CA LEU A 212 -9.24 7.00 -16.84
C LEU A 212 -10.35 6.39 -15.95
N GLY A 213 -10.33 5.08 -15.79
CA GLY A 213 -11.27 4.27 -15.01
C GLY A 213 -11.14 2.80 -15.43
N ASP A 214 -11.77 1.89 -14.70
CA ASP A 214 -11.62 0.45 -14.91
C ASP A 214 -12.17 -0.13 -16.24
N TRP A 215 -12.80 0.73 -17.05
CA TRP A 215 -13.30 0.44 -18.38
C TRP A 215 -12.23 0.57 -19.49
N VAL A 216 -11.03 1.06 -19.15
CA VAL A 216 -9.93 1.19 -20.11
C VAL A 216 -9.40 -0.20 -20.49
N SER A 217 -9.22 -0.41 -21.80
CA SER A 217 -8.72 -1.66 -22.38
C SER A 217 -7.90 -1.41 -23.65
N ALA A 218 -7.25 -2.44 -24.19
CA ALA A 218 -6.54 -2.36 -25.47
C ALA A 218 -7.45 -1.93 -26.65
N GLU A 219 -8.74 -2.23 -26.58
CA GLU A 219 -9.77 -1.90 -27.57
C GLU A 219 -10.43 -0.53 -27.32
N SER A 220 -10.31 0.02 -26.10
CA SER A 220 -10.96 1.27 -25.71
C SER A 220 -10.49 2.50 -26.50
N GLY A 221 -9.22 2.50 -26.93
CA GLY A 221 -8.53 3.69 -27.48
C GLY A 221 -7.94 4.62 -26.41
N TYR A 222 -8.10 4.31 -25.13
CA TYR A 222 -7.67 5.13 -23.99
C TYR A 222 -6.48 4.54 -23.20
N LEU A 223 -5.96 3.37 -23.58
CA LEU A 223 -4.92 2.62 -22.85
C LEU A 223 -3.65 3.43 -22.52
N TYR A 224 -3.25 4.35 -23.40
CA TYR A 224 -2.09 5.24 -23.20
C TYR A 224 -2.50 6.72 -23.09
N GLY A 225 -3.69 6.94 -22.51
CA GLY A 225 -4.18 8.23 -22.08
C GLY A 225 -4.31 8.29 -20.56
N THR A 226 -4.09 9.46 -19.99
CA THR A 226 -4.23 9.71 -18.56
C THR A 226 -4.79 11.12 -18.31
N ARG A 227 -5.54 11.28 -17.22
CA ARG A 227 -6.07 12.57 -16.79
C ARG A 227 -5.09 13.20 -15.81
N THR A 228 -4.63 14.43 -16.04
CA THR A 228 -3.46 14.94 -15.30
C THR A 228 -3.78 15.28 -13.83
N SER A 229 -5.05 15.50 -13.49
CA SER A 229 -5.51 15.65 -12.09
C SER A 229 -5.32 14.41 -11.22
N ASP A 230 -5.13 13.25 -11.85
CA ASP A 230 -5.12 11.94 -11.21
C ASP A 230 -3.68 11.52 -10.83
N LEU A 231 -2.70 12.35 -11.19
CA LEU A 231 -1.28 12.23 -10.87
C LEU A 231 -1.01 12.57 -9.39
N MET A 232 -1.72 11.89 -8.50
CA MET A 232 -1.77 12.12 -7.05
C MET A 232 -0.56 11.48 -6.33
N VAL A 233 0.62 12.06 -6.53
CA VAL A 233 1.91 11.54 -6.01
C VAL A 233 1.91 11.31 -4.49
N ASP A 234 1.18 12.13 -3.73
CA ASP A 234 0.95 11.96 -2.29
C ASP A 234 0.10 10.72 -1.94
N HIS A 235 -0.92 10.41 -2.75
CA HIS A 235 -1.76 9.21 -2.60
C HIS A 235 -0.95 7.94 -2.93
N PHE A 236 -0.21 7.94 -4.04
CA PHE A 236 0.67 6.82 -4.39
C PHE A 236 1.75 6.58 -3.34
N THR A 237 2.31 7.65 -2.76
CA THR A 237 3.25 7.55 -1.63
C THR A 237 2.55 6.95 -0.39
N ALA A 238 1.32 7.33 -0.09
CA ALA A 238 0.54 6.71 0.98
C ALA A 238 0.25 5.23 0.71
N PHE A 239 -0.03 4.84 -0.53
CA PHE A 239 -0.29 3.45 -0.91
C PHE A 239 0.97 2.58 -0.82
N GLU A 240 2.14 3.07 -1.26
CA GLU A 240 3.43 2.37 -1.07
C GLU A 240 3.69 2.14 0.43
N ASN A 241 3.49 3.18 1.26
CA ASN A 241 3.66 3.07 2.72
C ASN A 241 2.64 2.13 3.38
N ALA A 242 1.41 2.06 2.87
CA ALA A 242 0.34 1.24 3.43
C ALA A 242 0.47 -0.24 3.06
N THR A 243 0.88 -0.53 1.83
CA THR A 243 0.96 -1.89 1.28
C THR A 243 2.35 -2.53 1.43
N GLY A 244 3.42 -1.72 1.49
CA GLY A 244 4.79 -2.18 1.26
C GLY A 244 5.12 -2.47 -0.21
N ASP A 245 4.17 -2.26 -1.13
CA ASP A 245 4.31 -2.57 -2.55
C ASP A 245 4.98 -1.43 -3.32
N VAL A 246 6.24 -1.66 -3.69
CA VAL A 246 7.11 -0.73 -4.43
C VAL A 246 6.56 -0.32 -5.81
N PHE A 247 5.54 -1.03 -6.32
CA PHE A 247 4.78 -0.62 -7.50
C PHE A 247 4.24 0.80 -7.36
N TRP A 248 3.69 1.15 -6.20
CA TRP A 248 3.14 2.49 -5.97
C TRP A 248 4.21 3.58 -5.98
N GLY A 249 5.43 3.24 -5.54
CA GLY A 249 6.59 4.11 -5.73
C GLY A 249 6.97 4.28 -7.21
N GLN A 250 6.76 3.28 -8.06
CA GLN A 250 6.94 3.42 -9.52
C GLN A 250 5.87 4.35 -10.11
N VAL A 251 4.60 4.19 -9.71
CA VAL A 251 3.49 5.06 -10.14
C VAL A 251 3.72 6.52 -9.73
N ALA A 252 4.17 6.77 -8.51
CA ALA A 252 4.56 8.09 -8.04
C ALA A 252 5.66 8.73 -8.92
N ARG A 253 6.71 7.96 -9.26
CA ARG A 253 7.82 8.44 -10.10
C ARG A 253 7.41 8.69 -11.54
N ALA A 254 6.62 7.80 -12.15
CA ALA A 254 6.09 7.96 -13.51
C ALA A 254 5.19 9.20 -13.61
N SER A 255 4.31 9.40 -12.62
CA SER A 255 3.46 10.59 -12.50
C SER A 255 4.28 11.89 -12.45
N SER A 256 5.31 11.94 -11.58
CA SER A 256 6.21 13.10 -11.49
C SER A 256 7.00 13.35 -12.78
N ALA A 257 7.43 12.29 -13.48
CA ALA A 257 8.15 12.39 -14.75
C ALA A 257 7.27 12.96 -15.87
N LEU A 258 6.04 12.45 -16.01
CA LEU A 258 5.06 12.94 -16.99
C LEU A 258 4.74 14.43 -16.77
N VAL A 259 4.55 14.85 -15.52
CA VAL A 259 4.34 16.28 -15.18
C VAL A 259 5.53 17.13 -15.63
N ALA A 260 6.77 16.67 -15.39
CA ALA A 260 7.95 17.40 -15.83
C ALA A 260 8.04 17.49 -17.37
N GLU A 261 7.80 16.38 -18.07
CA GLU A 261 7.86 16.30 -19.53
C GLU A 261 6.80 17.18 -20.21
N LEU A 262 5.54 17.12 -19.77
CA LEU A 262 4.48 17.99 -20.30
C LEU A 262 4.77 19.47 -20.01
N GLN A 263 5.31 19.79 -18.83
CA GLN A 263 5.70 21.17 -18.52
C GLN A 263 6.85 21.69 -19.37
N GLU A 264 7.76 20.84 -19.81
CA GLU A 264 8.91 21.21 -20.64
C GLU A 264 8.57 21.26 -22.13
N THR A 265 7.69 20.37 -22.61
CA THR A 265 7.36 20.22 -24.03
C THR A 265 6.11 20.99 -24.47
N ALA A 266 5.05 20.97 -23.66
CA ALA A 266 3.75 21.54 -24.01
C ALA A 266 3.49 22.93 -23.39
N SER A 267 3.99 23.19 -22.18
CA SER A 267 3.70 24.42 -21.43
C SER A 267 4.94 25.18 -20.87
N PRO A 268 6.07 25.31 -21.59
CA PRO A 268 7.33 25.80 -21.01
C PRO A 268 7.27 27.24 -20.43
N GLY A 269 6.33 28.07 -20.89
CA GLY A 269 6.12 29.43 -20.38
C GLY A 269 5.23 29.53 -19.13
N THR A 270 4.41 28.51 -18.84
CA THR A 270 3.35 28.58 -17.82
C THR A 270 3.45 27.48 -16.77
N GLY A 271 3.91 26.29 -17.14
CA GLY A 271 3.82 25.07 -16.34
C GLY A 271 2.42 24.46 -16.25
N LEU A 272 1.43 24.94 -17.00
CA LEU A 272 0.08 24.40 -16.99
C LEU A 272 0.01 22.98 -17.54
N LEU A 273 -0.77 22.12 -16.89
CA LEU A 273 -1.06 20.77 -17.38
C LEU A 273 -2.42 20.75 -18.11
N PRO A 274 -2.57 19.94 -19.18
CA PRO A 274 -3.84 19.73 -19.89
C PRO A 274 -4.79 18.86 -19.08
N ASP A 275 -6.10 18.93 -19.33
CA ASP A 275 -7.09 18.03 -18.73
C ASP A 275 -6.69 16.56 -18.93
N PHE A 276 -6.35 16.19 -20.17
CA PHE A 276 -5.88 14.85 -20.54
C PHE A 276 -4.55 14.90 -21.31
N ALA A 277 -3.74 13.88 -21.11
CA ALA A 277 -2.52 13.60 -21.88
C ALA A 277 -2.64 12.24 -22.58
N VAL A 278 -2.02 12.11 -23.75
CA VAL A 278 -2.05 10.92 -24.62
C VAL A 278 -0.64 10.52 -25.06
N ASN A 279 -0.50 9.33 -25.63
CA ASN A 279 0.77 8.74 -26.11
C ASN A 279 1.79 8.54 -24.98
N THR A 280 1.31 8.20 -23.79
CA THR A 280 2.15 8.07 -22.57
C THR A 280 3.14 6.89 -22.61
N ASP A 281 3.01 6.02 -23.60
CA ASP A 281 3.92 4.92 -23.92
C ASP A 281 5.10 5.34 -24.83
N THR A 282 5.02 6.52 -25.45
CA THR A 282 5.95 6.96 -26.50
C THR A 282 6.46 8.39 -26.30
N VAL A 283 5.71 9.40 -26.76
CA VAL A 283 6.03 10.82 -26.58
C VAL A 283 4.76 11.51 -26.09
N PRO A 284 4.64 11.76 -24.77
CA PRO A 284 3.45 12.36 -24.19
C PRO A 284 3.08 13.70 -24.83
N ALA A 285 1.79 13.90 -25.06
CA ALA A 285 1.26 15.14 -25.60
C ALA A 285 -0.10 15.48 -24.96
N PRO A 286 -0.53 16.75 -24.95
CA PRO A 286 -1.92 17.11 -24.65
C PRO A 286 -2.90 16.38 -25.56
N ALA A 287 -4.05 15.99 -25.01
CA ALA A 287 -5.10 15.31 -25.77
C ALA A 287 -5.70 16.23 -26.86
N PRO A 288 -6.20 15.68 -27.97
CA PRO A 288 -6.90 16.47 -28.98
C PRO A 288 -8.27 16.97 -28.45
N PRO A 289 -8.81 18.08 -28.98
CA PRO A 289 -10.18 18.53 -28.69
C PRO A 289 -11.23 17.43 -28.92
N GLY A 290 -12.07 17.18 -27.93
CA GLY A 290 -13.11 16.14 -27.95
C GLY A 290 -12.56 14.72 -27.80
N TYR A 291 -11.44 14.55 -27.10
CA TYR A 291 -10.88 13.24 -26.76
C TYR A 291 -11.79 12.43 -25.84
N LEU A 292 -12.41 13.10 -24.85
CA LEU A 292 -13.35 12.48 -23.92
C LEU A 292 -14.53 13.40 -23.56
N GLU A 293 -14.27 14.67 -23.22
CA GLU A 293 -15.26 15.51 -22.53
C GLU A 293 -15.61 16.80 -23.27
N SER A 294 -14.62 17.47 -23.88
CA SER A 294 -14.77 18.87 -24.28
C SER A 294 -13.84 19.30 -25.42
N PRO A 295 -14.10 20.45 -26.07
CA PRO A 295 -13.14 21.06 -26.99
C PRO A 295 -11.80 21.48 -26.35
N TYR A 296 -11.68 21.41 -25.03
CA TYR A 296 -10.56 21.91 -24.22
C TYR A 296 -9.80 20.79 -23.50
N ASP A 297 -9.95 19.53 -23.96
CA ASP A 297 -9.33 18.36 -23.33
C ASP A 297 -7.78 18.39 -23.34
N GLY A 298 -7.19 19.17 -24.24
CA GLY A 298 -5.76 19.45 -24.33
C GLY A 298 -5.31 20.74 -23.62
N ASP A 299 -6.22 21.42 -22.90
CA ASP A 299 -5.98 22.70 -22.24
C ASP A 299 -6.14 22.57 -20.72
N HIS A 300 -5.73 23.59 -19.97
CA HIS A 300 -5.90 23.61 -18.51
C HIS A 300 -7.31 24.03 -18.14
N ASN A 301 -8.22 23.07 -18.01
CA ASN A 301 -9.65 23.28 -17.91
C ASN A 301 -10.21 22.56 -16.64
N TRP A 302 -11.45 22.06 -16.66
CA TRP A 302 -12.18 21.67 -15.45
C TRP A 302 -11.65 20.41 -14.78
N ASN A 303 -10.85 19.58 -15.45
CA ASN A 303 -10.11 18.49 -14.79
C ASN A 303 -8.78 18.99 -14.22
N ALA A 304 -7.93 19.57 -15.07
CA ALA A 304 -6.56 19.97 -14.73
C ALA A 304 -6.47 21.10 -13.71
N VAL A 305 -7.55 21.85 -13.50
CA VAL A 305 -7.70 22.83 -12.40
C VAL A 305 -7.27 22.27 -11.04
N ARG A 306 -7.40 20.96 -10.82
CA ARG A 306 -7.03 20.25 -9.59
C ARG A 306 -5.52 20.05 -9.41
N THR A 307 -4.75 20.11 -10.50
CA THR A 307 -3.30 19.78 -10.50
C THR A 307 -2.44 20.67 -9.58
N PRO A 308 -2.64 22.00 -9.42
CA PRO A 308 -1.79 22.81 -8.56
C PRO A 308 -1.92 22.43 -7.07
N TRP A 309 -3.12 21.99 -6.64
CA TRP A 309 -3.36 21.49 -5.29
C TRP A 309 -2.72 20.11 -5.07
N ARG A 310 -2.91 19.14 -5.97
CA ARG A 310 -2.30 17.79 -5.85
C ARG A 310 -0.76 17.87 -5.84
N LEU A 311 -0.17 18.72 -6.69
CA LEU A 311 1.26 19.01 -6.70
C LEU A 311 1.72 19.71 -5.41
N ALA A 312 0.98 20.70 -4.90
CA ALA A 312 1.32 21.36 -3.64
C ALA A 312 1.22 20.41 -2.44
N SER A 313 0.21 19.53 -2.40
CA SER A 313 0.05 18.50 -1.37
C SER A 313 1.29 17.59 -1.33
N SER A 314 1.69 17.07 -2.49
CA SER A 314 2.92 16.27 -2.64
C SER A 314 4.19 17.03 -2.21
N ALA A 315 4.32 18.30 -2.60
CA ALA A 315 5.44 19.17 -2.25
C ALA A 315 5.53 19.58 -0.75
N LEU A 316 4.43 19.42 0.01
CA LEU A 316 4.29 19.85 1.41
C LEU A 316 4.18 18.70 2.41
N LEU A 317 3.56 17.59 2.01
CA LEU A 317 3.29 16.45 2.89
C LEU A 317 4.29 15.30 2.66
N VAL A 318 4.65 15.00 1.40
CA VAL A 318 5.74 14.07 1.05
C VAL A 318 7.09 14.80 1.07
N GLY A 319 7.10 16.08 0.70
CA GLY A 319 8.32 16.86 0.49
C GLY A 319 8.92 16.67 -0.91
N ASP A 320 8.12 16.23 -1.89
CA ASP A 320 8.60 15.97 -3.24
C ASP A 320 9.14 17.24 -3.92
N ALA A 321 10.39 17.16 -4.38
CA ALA A 321 11.08 18.24 -5.07
C ALA A 321 10.57 18.45 -6.51
N ALA A 322 10.12 17.39 -7.20
CA ALA A 322 9.59 17.50 -8.55
C ALA A 322 8.27 18.28 -8.55
N SER A 323 7.32 17.89 -7.69
CA SER A 323 6.04 18.59 -7.50
C SER A 323 6.24 20.03 -7.03
N ARG A 324 7.22 20.29 -6.14
CA ARG A 324 7.60 21.65 -5.72
C ARG A 324 8.09 22.52 -6.88
N ALA A 325 8.91 21.97 -7.77
CA ALA A 325 9.34 22.68 -8.98
C ALA A 325 8.18 22.89 -9.95
N ALA A 326 7.33 21.87 -10.13
CA ALA A 326 6.21 21.89 -11.06
C ALA A 326 5.14 22.92 -10.70
N THR A 327 4.61 22.89 -9.47
CA THR A 327 3.71 23.94 -8.99
C THR A 327 4.41 25.30 -8.87
N GLY A 328 5.74 25.28 -8.72
CA GLY A 328 6.59 26.46 -8.78
C GLY A 328 6.58 27.17 -10.13
N ARG A 329 6.44 26.46 -11.26
CA ARG A 329 6.27 27.06 -12.59
C ARG A 329 4.89 27.72 -12.71
N VAL A 330 3.82 26.95 -12.45
CA VAL A 330 2.42 27.41 -12.46
C VAL A 330 2.20 28.67 -11.64
N SER A 331 2.63 28.65 -10.37
CA SER A 331 2.38 29.75 -9.44
C SER A 331 3.24 30.99 -9.72
N SER A 332 4.38 30.88 -10.41
CA SER A 332 5.08 32.07 -10.94
C SER A 332 4.27 32.73 -12.05
N TRP A 333 3.85 31.94 -13.04
CA TRP A 333 3.12 32.43 -14.20
C TRP A 333 1.78 33.10 -13.81
N ILE A 334 0.94 32.45 -13.01
CA ILE A 334 -0.40 33.00 -12.68
C ILE A 334 -0.29 34.29 -11.85
N ILE A 335 0.71 34.40 -10.97
CA ILE A 335 0.97 35.64 -10.20
C ILE A 335 1.38 36.76 -11.15
N GLU A 336 2.23 36.51 -12.14
CA GLU A 336 2.62 37.50 -13.14
C GLU A 336 1.44 37.89 -14.04
N ALA A 337 0.77 36.91 -14.66
CA ALA A 337 -0.34 37.09 -15.59
C ALA A 337 -1.52 37.86 -14.97
N THR A 338 -1.79 37.66 -13.67
CA THR A 338 -2.83 38.41 -12.95
C THR A 338 -2.34 39.75 -12.38
N GLY A 339 -1.03 39.98 -12.30
CA GLY A 339 -0.43 41.08 -11.53
C GLY A 339 -0.69 40.93 -10.02
N GLY A 340 -0.66 39.68 -9.52
CA GLY A 340 -0.88 39.32 -8.13
C GLY A 340 -2.31 39.47 -7.63
N ARG A 341 -3.31 39.52 -8.53
CA ARG A 341 -4.72 39.74 -8.15
C ARG A 341 -5.63 38.53 -8.44
N PRO A 342 -6.20 37.87 -7.41
CA PRO A 342 -7.06 36.70 -7.60
C PRO A 342 -8.30 36.94 -8.48
N ASP A 343 -8.84 38.16 -8.52
CA ASP A 343 -10.00 38.53 -9.37
C ASP A 343 -9.73 38.45 -10.90
N ARG A 344 -8.45 38.32 -11.28
CA ARG A 344 -8.01 38.17 -12.67
C ARG A 344 -7.77 36.73 -13.10
N VAL A 345 -7.91 35.75 -12.20
CA VAL A 345 -7.97 34.34 -12.58
C VAL A 345 -9.20 34.10 -13.47
N ARG A 346 -9.07 33.19 -14.44
CA ARG A 346 -10.12 32.83 -15.40
C ARG A 346 -10.44 31.34 -15.31
N ALA A 347 -11.66 30.99 -15.70
CA ALA A 347 -12.12 29.61 -15.73
C ALA A 347 -11.58 28.90 -16.99
N GLY A 348 -10.33 28.44 -16.90
CA GLY A 348 -9.64 27.72 -17.96
C GLY A 348 -8.67 28.56 -18.79
N TYR A 349 -7.58 27.92 -19.22
CA TYR A 349 -6.48 28.52 -19.99
C TYR A 349 -5.92 27.53 -21.02
N GLU A 350 -5.62 28.01 -22.23
CA GLU A 350 -4.70 27.34 -23.15
C GLU A 350 -3.33 27.16 -22.46
N LEU A 351 -2.56 26.15 -22.85
CA LEU A 351 -1.28 25.86 -22.18
C LEU A 351 -0.22 26.97 -22.32
N ASP A 352 -0.38 27.89 -23.27
CA ASP A 352 0.46 29.10 -23.41
C ASP A 352 0.07 30.23 -22.44
N GLY A 353 -1.06 30.09 -21.74
CA GLY A 353 -1.59 31.04 -20.77
C GLY A 353 -2.71 31.94 -21.30
N THR A 354 -3.18 31.75 -22.54
CA THR A 354 -4.34 32.45 -23.11
C THR A 354 -5.63 32.01 -22.40
N PRO A 355 -6.44 32.92 -21.83
CA PRO A 355 -7.66 32.52 -21.14
C PRO A 355 -8.74 31.96 -22.09
N LEU A 356 -9.26 30.77 -21.78
CA LEU A 356 -10.38 30.16 -22.51
C LEU A 356 -11.71 30.90 -22.27
N GLN A 357 -11.84 31.52 -21.10
CA GLN A 357 -13.07 32.17 -20.65
C GLN A 357 -12.84 33.61 -20.18
N THR A 358 -13.89 34.43 -20.30
CA THR A 358 -13.88 35.83 -19.83
C THR A 358 -14.22 35.97 -18.34
N TYR A 359 -14.88 34.97 -17.76
CA TYR A 359 -15.20 34.88 -16.33
C TYR A 359 -14.14 34.10 -15.57
N GLY A 360 -14.13 34.23 -14.24
CA GLY A 360 -13.34 33.42 -13.33
C GLY A 360 -14.25 32.59 -12.42
N ASP A 361 -13.70 31.51 -11.87
CA ASP A 361 -14.38 30.66 -10.89
C ASP A 361 -13.50 30.40 -9.67
N LEU A 362 -14.12 30.11 -8.52
CA LEU A 362 -13.41 29.79 -7.30
C LEU A 362 -12.64 28.46 -7.41
N ALA A 363 -13.15 27.50 -8.20
CA ALA A 363 -12.46 26.26 -8.52
C ALA A 363 -11.03 26.53 -9.03
N PHE A 364 -10.83 27.51 -9.92
CA PHE A 364 -9.50 27.86 -10.42
C PHE A 364 -8.71 28.70 -9.42
N THR A 365 -9.36 29.72 -8.84
CA THR A 365 -8.69 30.68 -7.97
C THR A 365 -8.10 30.02 -6.72
N ALA A 366 -8.84 29.10 -6.09
CA ALA A 366 -8.41 28.42 -4.86
C ALA A 366 -7.21 27.50 -5.08
N GLN A 367 -7.15 26.82 -6.22
CA GLN A 367 -6.12 25.82 -6.51
C GLN A 367 -4.77 26.52 -6.80
N PHE A 368 -4.77 27.67 -7.49
CA PHE A 368 -3.57 28.51 -7.62
C PHE A 368 -3.09 29.13 -6.29
N GLY A 369 -3.96 29.25 -5.28
CA GLY A 369 -3.56 29.61 -3.91
C GLY A 369 -2.81 28.47 -3.21
N ALA A 370 -3.41 27.28 -3.20
CA ALA A 370 -2.78 26.06 -2.69
C ALA A 370 -1.44 25.77 -3.41
N GLY A 371 -1.42 25.89 -4.74
CA GLY A 371 -0.24 25.75 -5.60
C GLY A 371 0.96 26.62 -5.22
N ALA A 372 0.71 27.78 -4.58
CA ALA A 372 1.76 28.70 -4.14
C ALA A 372 2.31 28.40 -2.74
N MET A 373 1.60 27.59 -1.92
CA MET A 373 1.99 27.26 -0.54
C MET A 373 3.42 26.71 -0.36
N PRO A 374 4.02 25.95 -1.30
CA PRO A 374 5.39 25.47 -1.14
C PRO A 374 6.49 26.54 -1.11
N ASP A 375 6.18 27.83 -1.38
CA ASP A 375 7.17 28.91 -1.43
C ASP A 375 6.72 30.15 -0.63
N ALA A 376 7.39 30.40 0.50
CA ALA A 376 7.16 31.53 1.39
C ALA A 376 7.28 32.90 0.71
N ARG A 377 8.01 33.01 -0.41
CA ARG A 377 8.10 34.26 -1.20
C ARG A 377 6.77 34.65 -1.81
N ARG A 378 5.82 33.71 -1.90
CA ARG A 378 4.47 33.90 -2.44
C ARG A 378 3.39 34.18 -1.38
N GLN A 379 3.76 34.37 -0.10
CA GLN A 379 2.80 34.58 0.99
C GLN A 379 1.71 35.62 0.65
N GLY A 380 2.08 36.76 0.05
CA GLY A 380 1.10 37.80 -0.31
C GLY A 380 0.04 37.36 -1.33
N TRP A 381 0.38 36.41 -2.22
CA TRP A 381 -0.60 35.78 -3.13
C TRP A 381 -1.47 34.76 -2.39
N VAL A 382 -0.86 33.94 -1.54
CA VAL A 382 -1.57 32.96 -0.69
C VAL A 382 -2.62 33.68 0.18
N ASP A 383 -2.25 34.77 0.85
CA ASP A 383 -3.14 35.57 1.68
C ASP A 383 -4.26 36.25 0.88
N ALA A 384 -3.96 36.70 -0.35
CA ALA A 384 -4.95 37.29 -1.26
C ALA A 384 -5.97 36.25 -1.74
N VAL A 385 -5.52 35.07 -2.18
CA VAL A 385 -6.41 33.97 -2.58
C VAL A 385 -7.24 33.47 -1.40
N TRP A 386 -6.63 33.33 -0.22
CA TRP A 386 -7.34 32.97 1.01
C TRP A 386 -8.48 33.95 1.33
N THR A 387 -8.23 35.24 1.12
CA THR A 387 -9.25 36.29 1.26
C THR A 387 -10.36 36.15 0.22
N ALA A 388 -10.02 35.82 -1.04
CA ALA A 388 -11.01 35.55 -2.09
C ALA A 388 -11.89 34.33 -1.73
N ILE A 389 -11.30 33.20 -1.30
CA ILE A 389 -12.06 32.01 -0.88
C ILE A 389 -13.03 32.34 0.25
N ARG A 390 -12.55 33.05 1.29
CA ARG A 390 -13.39 33.42 2.45
C ARG A 390 -14.55 34.37 2.14
N THR A 391 -14.49 35.11 1.05
CA THR A 391 -15.46 36.14 0.67
C THR A 391 -16.35 35.75 -0.51
N ALA A 392 -16.03 34.66 -1.20
CA ALA A 392 -16.83 34.14 -2.30
C ALA A 392 -18.21 33.63 -1.81
N PRO A 393 -19.28 33.80 -2.61
CA PRO A 393 -20.52 33.09 -2.41
C PRO A 393 -20.31 31.59 -2.72
N ALA A 394 -21.22 30.74 -2.23
CA ALA A 394 -21.26 29.32 -2.61
C ALA A 394 -21.44 29.20 -4.14
N ALA A 395 -20.58 28.40 -4.77
CA ALA A 395 -20.49 28.25 -6.22
C ALA A 395 -20.96 26.86 -6.72
N GLY A 396 -21.49 26.03 -5.82
CA GLY A 396 -21.92 24.66 -6.10
C GLY A 396 -20.89 23.62 -5.68
N TYR A 397 -21.31 22.35 -5.67
CA TYR A 397 -20.54 21.20 -5.18
C TYR A 397 -19.07 21.24 -5.59
N TYR A 398 -18.76 21.35 -6.89
CA TYR A 398 -17.39 21.19 -7.37
C TYR A 398 -16.47 22.30 -6.86
N SER A 399 -16.82 23.56 -7.13
CA SER A 399 -16.03 24.73 -6.73
C SER A 399 -15.92 24.88 -5.21
N ASP A 400 -16.97 24.58 -4.46
CA ASP A 400 -16.95 24.64 -2.99
C ASP A 400 -16.12 23.50 -2.37
N SER A 401 -16.15 22.30 -2.96
CA SER A 401 -15.33 21.16 -2.52
C SER A 401 -13.85 21.41 -2.77
N LEU A 402 -13.49 21.85 -3.98
CA LEU A 402 -12.11 22.21 -4.33
C LEU A 402 -11.60 23.39 -3.49
N ALA A 403 -12.44 24.37 -3.20
CA ALA A 403 -12.08 25.46 -2.29
C ALA A 403 -11.79 24.95 -0.86
N LEU A 404 -12.60 24.03 -0.33
CA LEU A 404 -12.39 23.45 0.99
C LEU A 404 -11.13 22.57 1.05
N GLN A 405 -10.86 21.76 0.03
CA GLN A 405 -9.61 20.98 -0.10
C GLN A 405 -8.38 21.90 -0.12
N SER A 406 -8.43 23.01 -0.88
CA SER A 406 -7.40 24.06 -0.83
C SER A 406 -7.26 24.66 0.56
N MET A 407 -8.37 24.95 1.26
CA MET A 407 -8.32 25.52 2.62
C MET A 407 -7.70 24.58 3.65
N LEU A 408 -7.98 23.27 3.56
CA LEU A 408 -7.36 22.24 4.40
C LEU A 408 -5.83 22.24 4.24
N LEU A 409 -5.32 22.32 3.01
CA LEU A 409 -3.88 22.38 2.77
C LEU A 409 -3.29 23.75 3.18
N MET A 410 -3.92 24.86 2.81
CA MET A 410 -3.45 26.22 3.13
C MET A 410 -3.45 26.53 4.65
N SER A 411 -4.30 25.86 5.43
CA SER A 411 -4.32 25.96 6.90
C SER A 411 -3.42 24.95 7.61
N ASN A 412 -2.65 24.12 6.87
CA ASN A 412 -1.86 23.01 7.41
C ASN A 412 -2.70 21.97 8.21
N ASN A 413 -3.93 21.71 7.76
CA ASN A 413 -4.82 20.69 8.32
C ASN A 413 -4.90 19.42 7.45
N SER A 414 -4.38 19.45 6.21
CA SER A 414 -4.10 18.23 5.44
C SER A 414 -2.88 17.49 5.99
N TRP A 415 -2.96 16.16 6.04
CA TRP A 415 -1.85 15.29 6.45
C TRP A 415 -1.89 13.97 5.69
N LEU A 416 -0.71 13.37 5.45
CA LEU A 416 -0.65 12.01 4.89
C LEU A 416 -1.14 11.02 5.95
N PRO A 417 -1.99 10.04 5.56
CA PRO A 417 -2.28 8.93 6.43
C PRO A 417 -0.97 8.22 6.76
N ALA A 418 -0.81 7.94 8.04
CA ALA A 418 0.10 6.88 8.42
C ALA A 418 -0.81 5.72 8.77
N LEU A 419 -0.70 4.61 8.04
CA LEU A 419 -0.74 3.37 8.81
C LEU A 419 0.29 3.57 9.91
N GLU A 420 -0.11 3.43 11.17
CA GLU A 420 0.88 3.22 12.22
C GLU A 420 1.53 1.87 11.91
N ALA A 421 2.58 1.89 11.08
CA ALA A 421 3.30 0.73 10.61
C ALA A 421 3.69 -0.11 11.85
N PRO A 422 3.03 -1.27 12.10
CA PRO A 422 2.66 -1.67 13.46
C PRO A 422 3.81 -1.56 14.45
N SER A 423 3.81 -0.50 15.24
CA SER A 423 4.98 -0.15 16.04
C SER A 423 5.11 -1.05 17.27
N GLY A 424 6.31 -1.13 17.85
CA GLY A 424 6.54 -1.96 19.02
C GLY A 424 7.11 -3.34 18.70
N VAL A 425 6.95 -4.27 19.65
CA VAL A 425 7.32 -5.68 19.49
C VAL A 425 6.06 -6.53 19.39
N GLN A 426 5.90 -7.21 18.26
CA GLN A 426 4.82 -8.18 18.03
C GLN A 426 5.39 -9.60 18.06
N ARG A 427 4.58 -10.60 18.46
CA ARG A 427 4.90 -12.02 18.27
C ARG A 427 3.95 -12.64 17.24
N ILE A 428 4.49 -13.34 16.25
CA ILE A 428 3.75 -14.29 15.42
C ILE A 428 4.11 -15.70 15.91
N GLY A 429 3.23 -16.25 16.74
CA GLY A 429 3.35 -17.58 17.32
C GLY A 429 2.29 -18.53 16.80
N GLY A 430 2.39 -19.81 17.18
CA GLY A 430 1.41 -20.84 16.87
C GLY A 430 1.71 -22.11 17.67
N GLU A 431 0.74 -23.03 17.73
CA GLU A 431 0.87 -24.29 18.48
C GLU A 431 2.06 -25.15 18.01
N ASN A 432 2.43 -25.00 16.75
CA ASN A 432 3.55 -25.70 16.10
C ASN A 432 4.04 -24.89 14.88
N ARG A 433 5.18 -25.32 14.32
CA ARG A 433 5.83 -24.68 13.16
C ARG A 433 4.94 -24.50 11.92
N TYR A 434 3.93 -25.35 11.74
CA TYR A 434 3.04 -25.29 10.59
C TYR A 434 2.00 -24.18 10.78
N ALA A 435 1.44 -24.07 12.00
CA ALA A 435 0.62 -22.94 12.41
C ALA A 435 1.40 -21.61 12.34
N VAL A 436 2.67 -21.58 12.76
CA VAL A 436 3.54 -20.41 12.59
C VAL A 436 3.71 -20.06 11.11
N SER A 437 4.01 -21.03 10.23
CA SER A 437 4.16 -20.72 8.80
C SER A 437 2.88 -20.17 8.14
N ALA A 438 1.71 -20.67 8.56
CA ALA A 438 0.43 -20.15 8.10
C ALA A 438 0.17 -18.72 8.62
N ALA A 439 0.44 -18.46 9.90
CA ALA A 439 0.25 -17.13 10.51
C ALA A 439 1.21 -16.07 9.95
N VAL A 440 2.45 -16.45 9.64
CA VAL A 440 3.45 -15.58 8.99
C VAL A 440 3.08 -15.29 7.53
N SER A 441 2.47 -16.24 6.84
CA SER A 441 1.91 -16.01 5.51
C SER A 441 0.72 -15.04 5.58
N ALA A 442 -0.22 -15.29 6.50
CA ALA A 442 -1.41 -14.46 6.70
C ALA A 442 -1.11 -13.02 7.17
N SER A 443 0.05 -12.75 7.78
CA SER A 443 0.44 -11.40 8.18
C SER A 443 0.95 -10.51 7.04
N THR A 444 1.11 -11.06 5.84
CA THR A 444 1.86 -10.41 4.74
C THR A 444 1.20 -10.57 3.38
N PHE A 445 0.66 -11.76 3.06
CA PHE A 445 0.16 -12.08 1.72
C PHE A 445 -1.37 -12.05 1.68
N ALA A 446 -1.93 -11.24 0.79
CA ALA A 446 -3.37 -11.19 0.53
C ALA A 446 -3.88 -12.49 -0.15
N PRO A 447 -5.20 -12.73 -0.22
CA PRO A 447 -5.79 -13.71 -1.12
C PRO A 447 -5.41 -13.48 -2.60
N GLY A 448 -5.39 -14.53 -3.41
CA GLY A 448 -5.12 -14.46 -4.85
C GLY A 448 -3.64 -14.42 -5.22
N VAL A 449 -2.74 -15.08 -4.47
CA VAL A 449 -1.31 -15.11 -4.82
C VAL A 449 -1.04 -16.04 -6.00
N ALA A 450 -0.23 -15.60 -6.97
CA ALA A 450 0.07 -16.41 -8.15
C ALA A 450 0.79 -17.74 -7.82
N THR A 451 1.61 -17.79 -6.76
CA THR A 451 2.37 -18.99 -6.38
C THR A 451 2.48 -19.13 -4.86
N VAL A 452 2.44 -20.38 -4.36
CA VAL A 452 2.80 -20.74 -2.98
C VAL A 452 3.91 -21.78 -3.01
N TYR A 453 4.96 -21.57 -2.21
CA TYR A 453 6.00 -22.57 -2.00
C TYR A 453 5.65 -23.46 -0.79
N LEU A 454 5.51 -24.77 -1.02
CA LEU A 454 5.24 -25.76 0.02
C LEU A 454 6.48 -26.62 0.28
N ALA A 455 7.07 -26.50 1.47
CA ALA A 455 8.30 -27.19 1.83
C ALA A 455 8.17 -28.04 3.10
N SER A 456 9.11 -28.96 3.33
CA SER A 456 9.10 -29.77 4.55
C SER A 456 9.45 -28.93 5.78
N GLY A 457 8.55 -28.89 6.78
CA GLY A 457 8.88 -28.31 8.09
C GLY A 457 9.72 -29.24 8.97
N ALA A 458 10.00 -30.47 8.53
CA ALA A 458 10.78 -31.47 9.27
C ALA A 458 12.28 -31.47 8.91
N VAL A 459 12.62 -31.08 7.67
CA VAL A 459 14.02 -30.97 7.19
C VAL A 459 14.22 -29.64 6.46
N PHE A 460 15.35 -28.99 6.71
CA PHE A 460 15.60 -27.61 6.26
C PHE A 460 16.14 -27.41 4.82
N PRO A 461 16.93 -28.31 4.18
CA PRO A 461 17.71 -27.91 3.00
C PRO A 461 16.88 -27.39 1.83
N ASP A 462 15.87 -28.16 1.40
CA ASP A 462 15.02 -27.82 0.25
C ASP A 462 14.28 -26.47 0.47
N ALA A 463 13.95 -26.16 1.73
CA ALA A 463 13.26 -24.93 2.14
C ALA A 463 14.18 -23.69 2.21
N LEU A 464 15.49 -23.86 2.41
CA LEU A 464 16.45 -22.73 2.41
C LEU A 464 16.57 -22.12 1.02
N SER A 465 16.68 -22.96 -0.01
CA SER A 465 16.68 -22.51 -1.41
C SER A 465 15.35 -21.87 -1.82
N ALA A 466 14.23 -22.37 -1.29
CA ALA A 466 12.90 -21.79 -1.48
C ALA A 466 12.82 -20.32 -1.07
N SER A 467 13.47 -20.00 0.04
CA SER A 467 13.14 -18.83 0.84
C SER A 467 13.50 -17.50 0.16
N ALA A 468 14.57 -17.48 -0.64
CA ALA A 468 14.95 -16.33 -1.46
C ALA A 468 14.14 -16.25 -2.76
N ALA A 469 13.91 -17.40 -3.43
CA ALA A 469 13.09 -17.48 -4.64
C ALA A 469 11.64 -17.04 -4.41
N ALA A 470 11.02 -17.55 -3.35
CA ALA A 470 9.68 -17.15 -2.92
C ALA A 470 9.61 -15.66 -2.57
N GLY A 471 10.64 -15.10 -1.93
CA GLY A 471 10.73 -13.66 -1.70
C GLY A 471 10.80 -12.84 -2.99
N ALA A 472 11.62 -13.26 -3.96
CA ALA A 472 11.76 -12.61 -5.26
C ALA A 472 10.47 -12.70 -6.11
N GLU A 473 9.72 -13.81 -6.01
CA GLU A 473 8.41 -14.00 -6.65
C GLU A 473 7.23 -13.42 -5.84
N GLY A 474 7.46 -12.66 -4.76
CA GLY A 474 6.40 -12.09 -3.91
C GLY A 474 5.44 -13.14 -3.33
N SER A 475 5.93 -14.36 -3.07
CA SER A 475 5.16 -15.57 -2.80
C SER A 475 5.41 -16.14 -1.38
N PRO A 476 4.40 -16.65 -0.67
CA PRO A 476 4.57 -17.24 0.67
C PRO A 476 5.30 -18.60 0.66
N VAL A 477 5.95 -18.90 1.79
CA VAL A 477 6.52 -20.23 2.10
C VAL A 477 5.72 -20.90 3.23
N LEU A 478 4.95 -21.92 2.89
CA LEU A 478 4.22 -22.76 3.84
C LEU A 478 4.99 -24.05 4.15
N LEU A 479 4.86 -24.53 5.39
CA LEU A 479 5.53 -25.75 5.85
C LEU A 479 4.55 -26.91 6.02
N THR A 480 4.96 -28.12 5.66
CA THR A 480 4.18 -29.36 5.88
C THR A 480 5.03 -30.46 6.55
N PRO A 481 4.46 -31.37 7.36
CA PRO A 481 5.06 -32.67 7.60
C PRO A 481 5.01 -33.51 6.31
N ARG A 482 5.77 -34.61 6.30
CA ARG A 482 5.99 -35.46 5.13
C ARG A 482 4.71 -36.03 4.52
N ASP A 483 3.75 -36.44 5.34
CA ASP A 483 2.69 -37.37 4.96
C ASP A 483 1.24 -36.83 5.07
N ALA A 484 1.06 -35.57 5.51
CA ALA A 484 -0.26 -34.93 5.58
C ALA A 484 -0.14 -33.40 5.60
N ILE A 485 -1.15 -32.69 5.08
CA ILE A 485 -1.25 -31.22 5.20
C ILE A 485 -1.95 -30.88 6.54
N PRO A 486 -1.36 -30.03 7.41
CA PRO A 486 -1.98 -29.61 8.66
C PRO A 486 -3.17 -28.68 8.42
N ALA A 487 -4.17 -28.69 9.31
CA ALA A 487 -5.39 -27.90 9.17
C ALA A 487 -5.12 -26.39 8.93
N HIS A 488 -4.19 -25.78 9.68
CA HIS A 488 -3.81 -24.37 9.48
C HIS A 488 -3.23 -24.08 8.09
N VAL A 489 -2.47 -25.02 7.52
CA VAL A 489 -1.85 -24.89 6.20
C VAL A 489 -2.90 -25.09 5.11
N SER A 490 -3.82 -26.03 5.30
CA SER A 490 -4.98 -26.20 4.40
C SER A 490 -5.88 -24.97 4.39
N ALA A 491 -6.18 -24.39 5.56
CA ALA A 491 -6.98 -23.18 5.67
C ALA A 491 -6.27 -21.98 5.03
N GLU A 492 -4.95 -21.85 5.22
CA GLU A 492 -4.16 -20.80 4.61
C GLU A 492 -4.06 -20.95 3.08
N LEU A 493 -3.90 -22.17 2.57
CA LEU A 493 -3.99 -22.44 1.11
C LEU A 493 -5.37 -22.08 0.55
N SER A 494 -6.46 -22.33 1.28
CA SER A 494 -7.80 -21.90 0.89
C SER A 494 -7.99 -20.38 0.95
N ARG A 495 -7.37 -19.68 1.90
CA ARG A 495 -7.40 -18.21 2.00
C ARG A 495 -6.57 -17.55 0.88
N LEU A 496 -5.38 -18.09 0.61
CA LEU A 496 -4.47 -17.61 -0.42
C LEU A 496 -5.00 -17.88 -1.84
N ALA A 497 -5.82 -18.91 -2.02
CA ALA A 497 -6.44 -19.31 -3.29
C ALA A 497 -5.49 -19.26 -4.51
N PRO A 498 -4.34 -19.96 -4.48
CA PRO A 498 -3.28 -19.69 -5.43
C PRO A 498 -3.43 -20.37 -6.79
N ASP A 499 -2.92 -19.75 -7.85
CA ASP A 499 -2.89 -20.36 -9.19
C ASP A 499 -1.94 -21.57 -9.25
N ARG A 500 -0.83 -21.51 -8.49
CA ARG A 500 0.21 -22.55 -8.48
C ARG A 500 0.72 -22.87 -7.08
N ILE A 501 1.02 -24.14 -6.84
CA ILE A 501 1.71 -24.61 -5.63
C ILE A 501 3.00 -25.34 -6.02
N ILE A 502 4.14 -24.79 -5.63
CA ILE A 502 5.47 -25.37 -5.86
C ILE A 502 5.85 -26.22 -4.65
N VAL A 503 5.82 -27.55 -4.80
CA VAL A 503 6.21 -28.51 -3.77
C VAL A 503 7.70 -28.79 -3.87
N LEU A 504 8.44 -28.55 -2.79
CA LEU A 504 9.89 -28.68 -2.77
C LEU A 504 10.37 -29.98 -2.14
N GLY A 505 11.39 -30.55 -2.77
CA GLY A 505 11.99 -31.82 -2.38
C GLY A 505 11.31 -33.04 -3.00
N GLY A 506 11.90 -34.21 -2.77
CA GLY A 506 11.39 -35.48 -3.29
C GLY A 506 10.30 -36.11 -2.41
N PRO A 507 9.71 -37.25 -2.84
CA PRO A 507 8.70 -38.01 -2.08
C PRO A 507 9.16 -38.47 -0.68
N ALA A 508 10.46 -38.41 -0.39
CA ALA A 508 11.03 -38.69 0.92
C ALA A 508 10.79 -37.56 1.94
N THR A 509 10.72 -36.29 1.50
CA THR A 509 10.61 -35.10 2.37
C THR A 509 9.21 -34.49 2.35
N VAL A 510 8.52 -34.55 1.20
CA VAL A 510 7.08 -34.28 1.04
C VAL A 510 6.49 -35.36 0.12
N SER A 511 5.64 -36.23 0.64
CA SER A 511 5.12 -37.41 -0.06
C SER A 511 4.17 -37.10 -1.23
N GLU A 512 3.93 -38.09 -2.10
CA GLU A 512 2.89 -38.01 -3.13
C GLU A 512 1.46 -37.96 -2.56
N ALA A 513 1.26 -38.41 -1.32
CA ALA A 513 -0.03 -38.25 -0.63
C ALA A 513 -0.31 -36.76 -0.32
N VAL A 514 0.72 -36.00 0.08
CA VAL A 514 0.61 -34.54 0.25
C VAL A 514 0.30 -33.86 -1.08
N VAL A 515 1.03 -34.18 -2.15
CA VAL A 515 0.76 -33.66 -3.50
C VAL A 515 -0.67 -33.96 -3.95
N SER A 516 -1.14 -35.19 -3.76
CA SER A 516 -2.51 -35.59 -4.09
C SER A 516 -3.55 -34.83 -3.27
N SER A 517 -3.27 -34.52 -2.01
CA SER A 517 -4.17 -33.76 -1.13
C SER A 517 -4.27 -32.27 -1.44
N LEU A 518 -3.42 -31.74 -2.33
CA LEU A 518 -3.52 -30.37 -2.85
C LEU A 518 -4.55 -30.22 -3.97
N ALA A 519 -4.93 -31.30 -4.67
CA ALA A 519 -5.84 -31.22 -5.82
C ALA A 519 -7.17 -30.43 -5.57
N PRO A 520 -7.80 -30.46 -4.37
CA PRO A 520 -8.98 -29.66 -4.08
C PRO A 520 -8.77 -28.14 -4.05
N THR A 521 -7.54 -27.62 -4.07
CA THR A 521 -7.30 -26.17 -4.15
C THR A 521 -7.55 -25.59 -5.54
N GLY A 522 -7.59 -26.44 -6.59
CA GLY A 522 -7.68 -26.00 -7.98
C GLY A 522 -6.36 -25.52 -8.60
N ALA A 523 -5.30 -25.36 -7.79
CA ALA A 523 -4.00 -24.86 -8.22
C ALA A 523 -3.21 -25.86 -9.10
N GLU A 524 -2.36 -25.35 -9.98
CA GLU A 524 -1.33 -26.14 -10.66
C GLU A 524 -0.28 -26.61 -9.63
N VAL A 525 -0.16 -27.91 -9.38
CA VAL A 525 0.82 -28.45 -8.42
C VAL A 525 2.08 -28.90 -9.16
N VAL A 526 3.19 -28.21 -8.91
CA VAL A 526 4.50 -28.46 -9.56
C VAL A 526 5.51 -28.93 -8.50
N ARG A 527 6.18 -30.06 -8.70
CA ARG A 527 7.25 -30.53 -7.79
C ARG A 527 8.63 -30.15 -8.31
N ILE A 528 9.44 -29.49 -7.49
CA ILE A 528 10.90 -29.33 -7.71
C ILE A 528 11.63 -30.32 -6.80
N GLY A 529 11.97 -31.48 -7.38
CA GLY A 529 12.75 -32.53 -6.72
C GLY A 529 14.14 -32.67 -7.33
N GLY A 530 15.03 -33.37 -6.62
CA GLY A 530 16.40 -33.64 -7.07
C GLY A 530 16.98 -34.87 -6.37
N ALA A 531 18.12 -35.35 -6.88
CA ALA A 531 18.83 -36.49 -6.28
C ALA A 531 19.35 -36.18 -4.86
N ASP A 532 19.66 -34.91 -4.59
CA ASP A 532 19.98 -34.37 -3.28
C ASP A 532 19.56 -32.90 -3.17
N ARG A 533 19.81 -32.31 -2.00
CA ARG A 533 19.55 -30.90 -1.66
C ARG A 533 20.25 -29.88 -2.57
N TYR A 534 21.37 -30.26 -3.17
CA TYR A 534 22.16 -29.38 -4.03
C TYR A 534 21.57 -29.34 -5.43
N ALA A 535 21.08 -30.49 -5.92
CA ALA A 535 20.26 -30.55 -7.13
C ALA A 535 18.92 -29.79 -6.96
N VAL A 536 18.24 -29.91 -5.80
CA VAL A 536 17.03 -29.11 -5.52
C VAL A 536 17.36 -27.61 -5.49
N SER A 537 18.42 -27.21 -4.80
CA SER A 537 18.84 -25.80 -4.71
C SER A 537 19.17 -25.20 -6.08
N ALA A 538 19.88 -25.93 -6.94
CA ALA A 538 20.13 -25.51 -8.32
C ALA A 538 18.83 -25.41 -9.14
N ALA A 539 17.91 -26.36 -9.01
CA ALA A 539 16.65 -26.37 -9.77
C ALA A 539 15.64 -25.28 -9.33
N VAL A 540 15.64 -24.90 -8.04
CA VAL A 540 14.90 -23.73 -7.56
C VAL A 540 15.51 -22.45 -8.15
N SER A 541 16.84 -22.33 -8.15
CA SER A 541 17.54 -21.19 -8.75
C SER A 541 17.24 -21.06 -10.25
N SER A 542 17.38 -22.15 -11.01
CA SER A 542 17.19 -22.14 -12.47
C SER A 542 15.76 -21.88 -12.93
N ARG A 543 14.77 -22.04 -12.03
CA ARG A 543 13.38 -21.71 -12.29
C ARG A 543 13.10 -20.21 -12.13
N THR A 544 13.69 -19.59 -11.12
CA THR A 544 13.27 -18.27 -10.63
C THR A 544 14.18 -17.14 -11.09
N PHE A 545 15.49 -17.41 -11.28
CA PHE A 545 16.47 -16.37 -11.61
C PHE A 545 16.99 -16.56 -13.05
N ASP A 546 16.62 -15.63 -13.92
CA ASP A 546 16.97 -15.59 -15.35
C ASP A 546 18.18 -14.68 -15.64
N ASP A 547 18.48 -14.47 -16.91
CA ASP A 547 19.61 -13.64 -17.36
C ASP A 547 19.42 -12.13 -17.08
N ALA A 548 18.21 -11.71 -16.71
CA ALA A 548 17.88 -10.35 -16.28
C ALA A 548 18.01 -10.14 -14.76
N SER A 549 18.16 -11.23 -14.00
CA SER A 549 18.34 -11.20 -12.55
C SER A 549 19.71 -10.65 -12.16
N PRO A 550 19.85 -10.00 -10.98
CA PRO A 550 21.14 -9.51 -10.49
C PRO A 550 22.23 -10.59 -10.47
N ARG A 551 23.40 -10.26 -11.03
CA ARG A 551 24.57 -11.14 -11.21
C ARG A 551 25.35 -11.40 -9.91
N VAL A 552 24.63 -11.59 -8.81
CA VAL A 552 25.18 -11.99 -7.51
C VAL A 552 24.51 -13.29 -7.08
N ALA A 553 25.31 -14.26 -6.63
CA ALA A 553 24.80 -15.50 -6.05
C ALA A 553 25.18 -15.60 -4.58
N TYR A 554 24.25 -15.97 -3.71
CA TYR A 554 24.54 -16.27 -2.32
C TYR A 554 24.89 -17.76 -2.19
N ALA A 555 25.97 -18.09 -1.49
CA ALA A 555 26.41 -19.47 -1.26
C ALA A 555 26.45 -19.79 0.24
N ALA A 556 25.71 -20.82 0.67
CA ALA A 556 25.62 -21.21 2.08
C ALA A 556 25.72 -22.74 2.25
N SER A 557 25.98 -23.22 3.47
CA SER A 557 26.11 -24.66 3.72
C SER A 557 24.77 -25.41 3.55
N GLY A 558 24.73 -26.45 2.72
CA GLY A 558 23.60 -27.39 2.67
C GLY A 558 23.60 -28.43 3.80
N GLN A 559 24.58 -28.36 4.70
CA GLN A 559 24.77 -29.32 5.80
C GLN A 559 24.38 -28.73 7.17
N VAL A 560 24.34 -27.41 7.31
CA VAL A 560 23.84 -26.69 8.50
C VAL A 560 23.00 -25.49 8.09
N PHE A 561 21.97 -25.16 8.86
CA PHE A 561 20.99 -24.14 8.50
C PHE A 561 21.30 -22.67 8.88
N PRO A 562 22.01 -22.31 9.98
CA PRO A 562 21.88 -20.96 10.55
C PRO A 562 22.33 -19.82 9.62
N ASP A 563 23.47 -20.00 8.95
CA ASP A 563 24.07 -18.97 8.08
C ASP A 563 23.15 -18.66 6.88
N ALA A 564 22.46 -19.69 6.37
CA ALA A 564 21.52 -19.58 5.26
C ALA A 564 20.20 -18.92 5.66
N LEU A 565 19.67 -19.16 6.86
CA LEU A 565 18.42 -18.53 7.34
C LEU A 565 18.48 -17.00 7.33
N SER A 566 19.57 -16.44 7.86
CA SER A 566 19.81 -14.99 7.79
C SER A 566 20.13 -14.50 6.38
N GLY A 567 20.64 -15.40 5.53
CA GLY A 567 20.97 -15.14 4.14
C GLY A 567 19.76 -14.99 3.23
N SER A 568 18.73 -15.82 3.38
CA SER A 568 17.60 -15.89 2.44
C SER A 568 16.83 -14.58 2.30
N ALA A 569 16.68 -13.80 3.38
CA ALA A 569 16.05 -12.49 3.32
C ALA A 569 16.91 -11.43 2.61
N ALA A 570 18.24 -11.46 2.80
CA ALA A 570 19.17 -10.57 2.10
C ALA A 570 19.28 -10.93 0.61
N ALA A 571 19.37 -12.23 0.30
CA ALA A 571 19.42 -12.73 -1.06
C ALA A 571 18.14 -12.39 -1.83
N GLY A 572 16.96 -12.62 -1.26
CA GLY A 572 15.70 -12.22 -1.91
C GLY A 572 15.55 -10.71 -2.08
N ALA A 573 16.03 -9.89 -1.13
CA ALA A 573 16.05 -8.43 -1.27
C ALA A 573 17.01 -7.93 -2.37
N ASP A 574 18.12 -8.65 -2.59
CA ASP A 574 19.05 -8.43 -3.70
C ASP A 574 18.57 -9.07 -5.03
N GLY A 575 17.39 -9.71 -5.07
CA GLY A 575 16.89 -10.42 -6.26
C GLY A 575 17.73 -11.65 -6.64
N ALA A 576 18.38 -12.29 -5.68
CA ALA A 576 19.45 -13.25 -5.87
C ALA A 576 19.16 -14.66 -5.30
N PRO A 577 19.69 -15.74 -5.91
CA PRO A 577 19.53 -17.10 -5.42
C PRO A 577 20.40 -17.41 -4.18
N VAL A 578 19.89 -18.28 -3.30
CA VAL A 578 20.69 -18.99 -2.28
C VAL A 578 21.03 -20.40 -2.77
N LEU A 579 22.29 -20.59 -3.14
CA LEU A 579 22.87 -21.84 -3.59
C LEU A 579 23.50 -22.60 -2.41
N LEU A 580 23.11 -23.86 -2.23
CA LEU A 580 23.63 -24.70 -1.16
C LEU A 580 24.92 -25.42 -1.59
N VAL A 581 26.00 -25.28 -0.83
CA VAL A 581 27.27 -26.00 -1.05
C VAL A 581 27.57 -27.02 0.04
N ALA A 582 28.43 -28.00 -0.23
CA ALA A 582 28.97 -28.86 0.81
C ALA A 582 30.11 -28.12 1.55
N ARG A 583 30.43 -28.55 2.77
CA ARG A 583 31.51 -27.94 3.57
C ARG A 583 32.83 -27.90 2.81
N ASP A 584 33.20 -29.00 2.17
CA ASP A 584 34.53 -29.23 1.59
C ASP A 584 34.56 -29.43 0.06
N SER A 585 33.43 -29.19 -0.62
CA SER A 585 33.35 -29.19 -2.08
C SER A 585 32.19 -28.32 -2.60
N VAL A 586 32.31 -27.83 -3.83
CA VAL A 586 31.18 -27.28 -4.60
C VAL A 586 30.55 -28.46 -5.37
N PRO A 587 29.29 -28.85 -5.09
CA PRO A 587 28.62 -29.93 -5.81
C PRO A 587 28.42 -29.58 -7.29
N ALA A 588 28.49 -30.58 -8.18
CA ALA A 588 28.41 -30.36 -9.62
C ALA A 588 27.16 -29.57 -10.09
N PRO A 589 25.92 -29.82 -9.58
CA PRO A 589 24.75 -29.01 -9.95
C PRO A 589 24.91 -27.52 -9.65
N ILE A 590 25.62 -27.18 -8.56
CA ILE A 590 25.85 -25.79 -8.13
C ILE A 590 26.91 -25.12 -9.00
N ALA A 591 27.96 -25.86 -9.38
CA ALA A 591 28.96 -25.35 -10.31
C ALA A 591 28.37 -25.10 -11.71
N THR A 592 27.45 -25.95 -12.17
CA THR A 592 26.68 -25.73 -13.40
C THR A 592 25.76 -24.52 -13.28
N GLU A 593 25.04 -24.38 -12.17
CA GLU A 593 24.10 -23.27 -11.96
C GLU A 593 24.79 -21.90 -11.84
N LEU A 594 25.93 -21.83 -11.13
CA LEU A 594 26.77 -20.62 -11.11
C LEU A 594 27.25 -20.22 -12.51
N GLY A 595 27.54 -21.19 -13.38
CA GLY A 595 27.91 -20.96 -14.78
C GLY A 595 26.72 -20.56 -15.67
N ARG A 596 25.50 -21.02 -15.36
CA ARG A 596 24.27 -20.61 -16.05
C ARG A 596 23.87 -19.18 -15.70
N LEU A 597 23.98 -18.82 -14.42
CA LEU A 597 23.68 -17.47 -13.91
C LEU A 597 24.67 -16.40 -14.40
N ASP A 598 25.82 -16.80 -14.97
CA ASP A 598 26.90 -15.90 -15.39
C ASP A 598 27.25 -14.86 -14.29
N ALA A 599 27.34 -15.34 -13.05
CA ALA A 599 27.40 -14.50 -11.86
C ALA A 599 28.71 -13.69 -11.79
N ASP A 600 28.60 -12.38 -11.59
CA ASP A 600 29.74 -11.47 -11.43
C ASP A 600 30.37 -11.57 -10.03
N SER A 601 29.63 -12.08 -9.03
CA SER A 601 30.14 -12.28 -7.67
C SER A 601 29.39 -13.34 -6.86
N VAL A 602 30.07 -13.90 -5.86
CA VAL A 602 29.49 -14.87 -4.91
C VAL A 602 29.62 -14.39 -3.46
N LEU A 603 28.50 -14.28 -2.74
CA LEU A 603 28.48 -13.98 -1.31
C LEU A 603 28.43 -15.27 -0.49
N VAL A 604 29.58 -15.67 0.04
CA VAL A 604 29.73 -16.90 0.83
C VAL A 604 29.37 -16.65 2.28
N LEU A 605 28.22 -17.18 2.70
CA LEU A 605 27.67 -17.04 4.04
C LEU A 605 28.28 -18.07 4.98
N GLY A 606 28.75 -17.61 6.15
CA GLY A 606 29.27 -18.44 7.21
C GLY A 606 30.79 -18.55 7.27
N GLY A 607 31.27 -19.19 8.34
CA GLY A 607 32.69 -19.37 8.63
C GLY A 607 33.34 -20.54 7.89
N SER A 608 34.66 -20.68 8.05
CA SER A 608 35.45 -21.81 7.52
C SER A 608 35.04 -23.19 8.07
N ASN A 609 34.23 -23.22 9.14
CA ASN A 609 33.66 -24.43 9.70
C ASN A 609 32.46 -24.96 8.89
N THR A 610 31.68 -24.08 8.26
CA THR A 610 30.42 -24.40 7.55
C THR A 610 30.60 -24.39 6.03
N VAL A 611 31.45 -23.51 5.51
CA VAL A 611 31.97 -23.51 4.13
C VAL A 611 33.49 -23.33 4.20
N SER A 612 34.26 -24.40 3.97
CA SER A 612 35.70 -24.41 4.24
C SER A 612 36.52 -23.57 3.25
N ALA A 613 37.82 -23.40 3.53
CA ALA A 613 38.70 -22.60 2.70
C ALA A 613 38.86 -23.17 1.28
N SER A 614 38.82 -24.50 1.11
CA SER A 614 38.89 -25.14 -0.21
C SER A 614 37.59 -24.93 -1.02
N THR A 615 36.43 -24.96 -0.38
CA THR A 615 35.14 -24.67 -1.04
C THR A 615 35.06 -23.20 -1.43
N PHE A 616 35.48 -22.29 -0.56
CA PHE A 616 35.56 -20.86 -0.87
C PHE A 616 36.48 -20.60 -2.06
N ALA A 617 37.70 -21.17 -2.07
CA ALA A 617 38.63 -21.06 -3.20
C ALA A 617 38.18 -21.83 -4.45
N ALA A 618 37.14 -22.66 -4.37
CA ALA A 618 36.48 -23.25 -5.54
C ALA A 618 35.41 -22.31 -6.10
N LEU A 619 34.61 -21.66 -5.25
CA LEU A 619 33.64 -20.63 -5.66
C LEU A 619 34.34 -19.40 -6.26
N ASP A 620 35.41 -18.92 -5.64
CA ASP A 620 36.22 -17.76 -6.08
C ASP A 620 36.86 -17.94 -7.47
N ARG A 621 37.04 -19.20 -7.91
CA ARG A 621 37.52 -19.53 -9.26
C ARG A 621 36.41 -19.56 -10.30
N THR A 622 35.15 -19.58 -9.89
CA THR A 622 33.98 -19.46 -10.77
C THR A 622 33.60 -18.00 -10.93
N ALA A 623 33.50 -17.26 -9.81
CA ALA A 623 33.27 -15.83 -9.79
C ALA A 623 33.81 -15.21 -8.48
N PRO A 624 34.24 -13.93 -8.48
CA PRO A 624 34.80 -13.24 -7.30
C PRO A 624 33.99 -13.46 -6.01
N ALA A 625 34.59 -14.17 -5.05
CA ALA A 625 33.89 -14.57 -3.83
C ALA A 625 34.22 -13.65 -2.65
N THR A 626 33.19 -13.16 -1.95
CA THR A 626 33.33 -12.43 -0.69
C THR A 626 32.69 -13.22 0.44
N ARG A 627 33.40 -13.43 1.54
CA ARG A 627 32.87 -14.15 2.71
C ARG A 627 32.18 -13.18 3.68
N VAL A 628 30.93 -13.48 4.03
CA VAL A 628 30.21 -12.86 5.15
C VAL A 628 30.22 -13.85 6.32
N GLY A 629 31.21 -13.70 7.19
CA GLY A 629 31.45 -14.59 8.34
C GLY A 629 31.30 -13.87 9.69
N GLY A 630 31.22 -14.67 10.75
CA GLY A 630 31.15 -14.19 12.13
C GLY A 630 31.69 -15.23 13.12
N THR A 631 31.83 -14.84 14.39
CA THR A 631 32.27 -15.74 15.47
C THR A 631 31.24 -16.84 15.78
N ASP A 632 29.97 -16.56 15.50
CA ASP A 632 28.84 -17.47 15.61
C ASP A 632 27.74 -17.07 14.61
N ARG A 633 26.64 -17.83 14.61
CA ARG A 633 25.46 -17.61 13.74
C ARG A 633 24.77 -16.25 13.94
N TYR A 634 24.86 -15.66 15.13
CA TYR A 634 24.24 -14.38 15.44
C TYR A 634 25.10 -13.23 14.87
N ALA A 635 26.41 -13.37 14.94
CA ALA A 635 27.37 -12.48 14.28
C ALA A 635 27.27 -12.57 12.73
N VAL A 636 27.07 -13.77 12.17
CA VAL A 636 26.79 -13.93 10.72
C VAL A 636 25.50 -13.20 10.33
N ALA A 637 24.39 -13.43 11.06
CA ALA A 637 23.12 -12.77 10.77
C ALA A 637 23.21 -11.23 10.83
N ALA A 638 23.89 -10.70 11.85
CA ALA A 638 24.14 -9.26 11.97
C ALA A 638 25.01 -8.72 10.83
N ALA A 639 26.05 -9.45 10.40
CA ALA A 639 26.94 -9.04 9.31
C ALA A 639 26.26 -9.08 7.93
N VAL A 640 25.36 -10.04 7.69
CA VAL A 640 24.50 -10.08 6.49
C VAL A 640 23.55 -8.89 6.49
N SER A 641 22.85 -8.65 7.61
CA SER A 641 21.94 -7.51 7.77
C SER A 641 22.66 -6.16 7.53
N ALA A 642 23.85 -5.99 8.11
CA ALA A 642 24.66 -4.78 7.99
C ALA A 642 25.19 -4.51 6.57
N ARG A 643 25.23 -5.54 5.70
CA ARG A 643 25.67 -5.41 4.30
C ARG A 643 24.54 -4.99 3.37
N THR A 644 23.34 -5.53 3.57
CA THR A 644 22.22 -5.41 2.61
C THR A 644 21.21 -4.33 3.01
N PHE A 645 21.03 -4.06 4.32
CA PHE A 645 19.92 -3.23 4.78
C PHE A 645 20.39 -1.86 5.31
N GLU A 646 20.02 -0.80 4.59
CA GLU A 646 20.24 0.59 4.99
C GLU A 646 19.25 1.02 6.10
N PRO A 647 19.70 1.62 7.23
CA PRO A 647 18.83 1.91 8.37
C PRO A 647 17.63 2.81 8.03
N SER A 648 17.81 3.77 7.13
CA SER A 648 16.75 4.69 6.71
C SER A 648 15.61 4.01 5.94
N ARG A 649 15.80 2.77 5.47
CA ARG A 649 14.81 1.98 4.73
C ARG A 649 14.18 0.85 5.58
N VAL A 650 14.77 0.50 6.71
CA VAL A 650 14.28 -0.61 7.56
C VAL A 650 13.26 -0.09 8.58
N ARG A 651 11.98 -0.39 8.35
CA ARG A 651 10.92 -0.18 9.34
C ARG A 651 10.72 -1.38 10.26
N THR A 652 10.82 -2.59 9.70
CA THR A 652 10.57 -3.85 10.40
C THR A 652 11.84 -4.68 10.50
N VAL A 653 12.08 -5.33 11.64
CA VAL A 653 13.07 -6.42 11.77
C VAL A 653 12.40 -7.69 12.27
N TYR A 654 12.64 -8.79 11.56
CA TYR A 654 12.17 -10.11 11.97
C TYR A 654 13.20 -10.76 12.90
N VAL A 655 12.75 -11.34 14.01
CA VAL A 655 13.62 -11.96 15.02
C VAL A 655 13.17 -13.39 15.26
N ALA A 656 14.05 -14.35 15.00
CA ALA A 656 13.79 -15.78 15.17
C ALA A 656 14.84 -16.47 16.06
N SER A 657 14.53 -17.69 16.50
CA SER A 657 15.50 -18.50 17.25
C SER A 657 16.67 -18.93 16.35
N GLY A 658 17.91 -18.67 16.79
CA GLY A 658 19.09 -19.22 16.13
C GLY A 658 19.33 -20.70 16.45
N ALA A 659 18.57 -21.30 17.36
CA ALA A 659 18.73 -22.68 17.81
C ALA A 659 17.88 -23.70 17.01
N VAL A 660 16.77 -23.25 16.40
CA VAL A 660 15.87 -24.07 15.58
C VAL A 660 15.52 -23.31 14.28
N PHE A 661 15.26 -24.04 13.20
CA PHE A 661 15.09 -23.46 11.87
C PHE A 661 13.66 -23.10 11.40
N PRO A 662 12.56 -23.78 11.81
CA PRO A 662 11.30 -23.67 11.07
C PRO A 662 10.69 -22.26 11.03
N ASP A 663 10.66 -21.58 12.17
CA ASP A 663 9.98 -20.28 12.32
C ASP A 663 10.65 -19.18 11.46
N ALA A 664 11.98 -19.30 11.24
CA ALA A 664 12.76 -18.39 10.41
C ALA A 664 12.62 -18.68 8.89
N LEU A 665 12.44 -19.96 8.50
CA LEU A 665 12.23 -20.32 7.09
C LEU A 665 10.98 -19.65 6.53
N SER A 666 9.83 -19.84 7.19
CA SER A 666 8.55 -19.29 6.74
C SER A 666 8.53 -17.77 6.67
N ALA A 667 9.38 -17.09 7.45
CA ALA A 667 9.44 -15.64 7.50
C ALA A 667 10.36 -15.01 6.46
N SER A 668 11.23 -15.76 5.78
CA SER A 668 12.20 -15.18 4.85
C SER A 668 11.53 -14.45 3.68
N ALA A 669 10.53 -15.07 3.03
CA ALA A 669 9.78 -14.41 1.96
C ALA A 669 8.95 -13.21 2.47
N THR A 670 8.36 -13.33 3.66
CA THR A 670 7.70 -12.21 4.36
C THR A 670 8.67 -11.06 4.65
N ALA A 671 9.91 -11.37 5.03
CA ALA A 671 10.94 -10.39 5.33
C ALA A 671 11.41 -9.66 4.05
N VAL A 672 11.55 -10.37 2.93
CA VAL A 672 11.80 -9.76 1.60
C VAL A 672 10.66 -8.82 1.22
N ALA A 673 9.40 -9.25 1.31
CA ALA A 673 8.23 -8.43 1.02
C ALA A 673 8.11 -7.17 1.91
N ASN A 674 8.75 -7.16 3.09
CA ASN A 674 8.79 -6.01 4.01
C ASN A 674 10.13 -5.23 3.95
N HIS A 675 11.03 -5.53 3.01
CA HIS A 675 12.41 -5.00 2.95
C HIS A 675 13.13 -5.08 4.32
N ALA A 676 13.00 -6.21 5.00
CA ALA A 676 13.38 -6.42 6.39
C ALA A 676 14.45 -7.51 6.55
N PRO A 677 15.44 -7.35 7.44
CA PRO A 677 16.36 -8.42 7.79
C PRO A 677 15.72 -9.44 8.74
N VAL A 678 16.21 -10.68 8.67
CA VAL A 678 15.96 -11.74 9.67
C VAL A 678 17.17 -11.85 10.58
N LEU A 679 17.03 -11.42 11.83
CA LEU A 679 18.04 -11.55 12.87
C LEU A 679 17.74 -12.73 13.80
N LEU A 680 18.80 -13.27 14.41
CA LEU A 680 18.73 -14.45 15.26
C LEU A 680 18.96 -14.10 16.74
N VAL A 681 18.21 -14.76 17.64
CA VAL A 681 18.38 -14.68 19.11
C VAL A 681 18.49 -16.07 19.74
N THR A 682 18.92 -16.15 20.99
CA THR A 682 18.71 -17.38 21.79
C THR A 682 17.29 -17.37 22.35
N ARG A 683 16.88 -18.48 22.98
CA ARG A 683 15.58 -18.54 23.67
C ARG A 683 15.46 -17.47 24.77
N ASP A 684 16.50 -17.24 25.54
CA ASP A 684 16.45 -16.49 26.80
C ASP A 684 17.44 -15.30 26.84
N SER A 685 18.07 -14.95 25.70
CA SER A 685 18.91 -13.76 25.57
C SER A 685 19.00 -13.22 24.13
N VAL A 686 19.14 -11.90 24.01
CA VAL A 686 19.53 -11.21 22.76
C VAL A 686 21.07 -11.19 22.69
N PRO A 687 21.71 -11.85 21.70
CA PRO A 687 23.16 -11.86 21.55
C PRO A 687 23.72 -10.45 21.26
N ALA A 688 24.97 -10.20 21.64
CA ALA A 688 25.57 -8.87 21.52
C ALA A 688 25.63 -8.34 20.08
N ALA A 689 25.87 -9.22 19.09
CA ALA A 689 25.86 -8.86 17.67
C ALA A 689 24.45 -8.45 17.20
N THR A 690 23.43 -9.25 17.52
CA THR A 690 22.01 -8.94 17.25
C THR A 690 21.60 -7.62 17.90
N ALA A 691 21.99 -7.39 19.15
CA ALA A 691 21.71 -6.14 19.87
C ALA A 691 22.45 -4.93 19.28
N ALA A 692 23.66 -5.10 18.71
CA ALA A 692 24.37 -4.03 18.01
C ALA A 692 23.66 -3.67 16.70
N GLU A 693 23.25 -4.68 15.93
CA GLU A 693 22.58 -4.48 14.65
C GLU A 693 21.18 -3.88 14.79
N LEU A 694 20.40 -4.33 15.78
CA LEU A 694 19.11 -3.71 16.11
C LEU A 694 19.26 -2.22 16.47
N ARG A 695 20.36 -1.81 17.12
CA ARG A 695 20.66 -0.37 17.37
C ARG A 695 21.10 0.39 16.12
N ARG A 696 21.77 -0.28 15.17
CA ARG A 696 22.17 0.33 13.88
C ARG A 696 20.95 0.60 13.02
N LEU A 697 20.03 -0.36 12.97
CA LEU A 697 18.78 -0.29 12.20
C LEU A 697 17.75 0.64 12.83
N ALA A 698 17.64 0.64 14.17
CA ALA A 698 16.63 1.39 14.93
C ALA A 698 15.21 1.26 14.33
N PRO A 699 14.66 0.05 14.16
CA PRO A 699 13.39 -0.18 13.48
C PRO A 699 12.21 0.37 14.29
N SER A 700 11.11 0.75 13.62
CA SER A 700 9.85 1.09 14.29
C SER A 700 9.08 -0.15 14.76
N ARG A 701 9.35 -1.32 14.15
CA ARG A 701 8.68 -2.61 14.43
C ARG A 701 9.69 -3.75 14.58
N ILE A 702 9.48 -4.62 15.57
CA ILE A 702 10.19 -5.89 15.68
C ILE A 702 9.17 -7.03 15.75
N VAL A 703 9.30 -8.02 14.86
CA VAL A 703 8.40 -9.19 14.81
C VAL A 703 9.15 -10.43 15.28
N VAL A 704 8.77 -10.92 16.46
CA VAL A 704 9.28 -12.17 17.04
C VAL A 704 8.54 -13.36 16.44
N LEU A 705 9.30 -14.27 15.84
CA LEU A 705 8.80 -15.45 15.14
C LEU A 705 8.90 -16.68 16.05
N GLY A 706 7.79 -17.41 16.16
CA GLY A 706 7.69 -18.62 16.96
C GLY A 706 7.18 -18.40 18.38
N GLY A 707 6.91 -19.52 19.04
CA GLY A 707 6.34 -19.55 20.40
C GLY A 707 7.37 -19.24 21.49
N THR A 708 6.87 -19.11 22.72
CA THR A 708 7.67 -18.86 23.94
C THR A 708 8.70 -19.95 24.23
N ALA A 709 8.55 -21.13 23.62
CA ALA A 709 9.49 -22.24 23.68
C ALA A 709 10.81 -22.00 22.90
N THR A 710 10.76 -21.19 21.83
CA THR A 710 11.90 -20.93 20.92
C THR A 710 12.47 -19.52 21.10
N VAL A 711 11.64 -18.54 21.47
CA VAL A 711 12.02 -17.19 21.92
C VAL A 711 11.11 -16.77 23.09
N SER A 712 11.65 -16.64 24.30
CA SER A 712 10.89 -16.31 25.52
C SER A 712 10.24 -14.92 25.49
N ASP A 713 9.22 -14.69 26.33
CA ASP A 713 8.60 -13.37 26.46
C ASP A 713 9.50 -12.35 27.14
N ALA A 714 10.49 -12.80 27.94
CA ALA A 714 11.55 -11.93 28.47
C ALA A 714 12.41 -11.37 27.32
N VAL A 715 12.79 -12.20 26.35
CA VAL A 715 13.49 -11.73 25.14
C VAL A 715 12.60 -10.81 24.33
N ALA A 716 11.35 -11.18 24.05
CA ALA A 716 10.41 -10.33 23.30
C ALA A 716 10.24 -8.95 23.96
N SER A 717 10.01 -8.90 25.28
CA SER A 717 9.89 -7.64 26.04
C SER A 717 11.18 -6.81 25.98
N SER A 718 12.35 -7.46 26.04
CA SER A 718 13.65 -6.76 25.96
C SER A 718 13.93 -6.12 24.61
N LEU A 719 13.29 -6.62 23.53
CA LEU A 719 13.50 -6.09 22.17
C LEU A 719 12.93 -4.67 22.00
N ALA A 720 11.95 -4.28 22.82
CA ALA A 720 11.37 -2.93 22.78
C ALA A 720 12.39 -1.82 23.06
N ALA A 721 13.50 -2.14 23.72
CA ALA A 721 14.59 -1.19 23.98
C ALA A 721 15.42 -0.81 22.74
N PHE A 722 15.20 -1.46 21.58
CA PHE A 722 15.91 -1.19 20.33
C PHE A 722 15.08 -0.44 19.28
N LEU A 723 13.82 -0.14 19.57
CA LEU A 723 12.94 0.55 18.63
C LEU A 723 13.38 2.00 18.41
N ALA A 724 13.03 2.56 17.24
CA ALA A 724 13.04 3.99 17.01
C ALA A 724 12.28 4.73 18.15
N ARG A 725 12.77 5.92 18.50
CA ARG A 725 12.17 6.83 19.49
C ARG A 725 11.73 8.12 18.83
#